data_AF-A0A8H7N9Q8-F1
#
_entry.id   AF-A0A8H7N9Q8-F1
#
_cell.length_a   1.000
_cell.length_b   1.000
_cell.length_c   1.000
_cell.angle_alpha   90.00
_cell.angle_beta   90.00
_cell.angle_gamma   90.00
#
_symmetry.space_group_name_H-M   'P 1'
#
loop_
_entity.id
_entity.type
_entity.pdbx_description
1 polymer ?
#
loop_
_entity_poly.entity_id
_entity_poly.type
_entity_poly.pdbx_seq_one_letter_code
_entity_poly.pdbx_strand_id
1 'polypeptide(L)'
;MFFGVPNMGINLGKLREITRDQLNNQLIMDLQLDSESEPTPYMKTLLGRFRRCHEKQDPPMRIISYYEEKMTDTLMVDKSGKISRGGYKCFMVTEESACQIGFMNNTHDRLPLPSNHSNLVKFLNEADDSYIRVRNKLRRLIEEGPDVVSKRFVPPTKLSSEEKRHWDDLNVPDYRAFYKSGKLAKPTEGTLQWLVQEAPAEKNPFLYSYDKYQRDVHSLRTQDFEAWQKNPKPCALLVLGQPGQGKSVLSNFIVSHLQQQQSTNKKSSVKVIYFFCNIKDNNSRTASSVLRALIVQLSEDQRLFQTLPNRFQDPKEYKSFHSTGFYDLWSTFHDLVSLSPYDWIHCIIDGLDVYPDPEIKSLVQKLHDMVQVKTTYRLKLFFTSRPTGPVDMFATELRRNLRPPQKAIKTFIESQVESLPTKFKNFKREIVDSLMKFAGGTFLWIHIVLGEVRKLRYPTSTLVQATINQTPRELNELYMALIQAAFKDDHDKAILAWVAYAKRPLSLEELEMAVAVMVTSANSLSECNRQKASLDSDSIHEKLGALIDILNNKLYLIHQSLLDFLKGQPEIWEKGGLALKFQRHPNIELGRACLNYLSFADLTSNDQSTVYRPGFPFVSLFPHYASDHWYEHIQSAEDVMDNTKKLKYVLKGPNKLFWLNRNLRWNQRVSQRVFFRGRKSSIFSISLVLDIDWLARILIDKSIPEISGV
;
A
#
# COMPACT_ATOMS: atom_id res chain seq x y z
N MET A 1 -7.91 3.99 41.51
CA MET A 1 -9.00 4.80 42.08
C MET A 1 -8.36 5.88 42.93
N PHE A 2 -8.63 7.14 42.66
CA PHE A 2 -8.04 8.25 43.42
C PHE A 2 -9.10 8.79 44.38
N PHE A 3 -8.69 9.03 45.62
CA PHE A 3 -9.49 9.76 46.60
C PHE A 3 -8.92 11.18 46.70
N GLY A 4 -9.76 12.18 46.48
CA GLY A 4 -9.36 13.58 46.50
C GLY A 4 -10.54 14.48 46.16
N VAL A 5 -10.49 15.73 46.57
CA VAL A 5 -11.60 16.68 46.40
C VAL A 5 -11.17 17.77 45.43
N PRO A 6 -11.75 17.87 44.22
CA PRO A 6 -11.75 19.11 43.48
C PRO A 6 -12.85 20.00 44.08
N ASN A 7 -12.63 20.52 45.29
CA ASN A 7 -13.55 21.50 45.86
C ASN A 7 -13.12 22.91 45.51
N MET A 8 -14.02 23.86 45.71
CA MET A 8 -13.76 25.29 45.56
C MET A 8 -13.06 25.89 46.80
N GLY A 9 -12.81 25.07 47.81
CA GLY A 9 -12.31 25.50 49.11
C GLY A 9 -13.26 25.11 50.25
N ILE A 10 -12.87 25.49 51.46
CA ILE A 10 -13.55 25.14 52.71
C ILE A 10 -13.67 26.38 53.61
N ASN A 11 -14.78 26.50 54.34
CA ASN A 11 -15.02 27.62 55.23
C ASN A 11 -14.20 27.49 56.53
N LEU A 12 -12.98 28.05 56.51
CA LEU A 12 -12.01 27.96 57.61
C LEU A 12 -11.73 29.31 58.29
N GLY A 13 -12.67 30.26 58.25
CA GLY A 13 -12.44 31.64 58.70
C GLY A 13 -11.81 31.78 60.09
N LYS A 14 -12.15 30.87 61.03
CA LYS A 14 -11.60 30.83 62.40
C LYS A 14 -10.23 30.13 62.51
N LEU A 15 -9.91 29.20 61.61
CA LEU A 15 -8.59 28.55 61.55
C LEU A 15 -7.50 29.49 61.04
N ARG A 16 -7.88 30.47 60.21
CA ARG A 16 -7.00 31.58 59.83
C ARG A 16 -6.52 32.35 61.07
N GLU A 17 -7.38 32.57 62.05
CA GLU A 17 -7.01 33.28 63.29
C GLU A 17 -6.07 32.44 64.16
N ILE A 18 -6.26 31.13 64.19
CA ILE A 18 -5.46 30.17 64.97
C ILE A 18 -4.05 29.98 64.38
N THR A 19 -3.94 29.99 63.05
CA THR A 19 -2.69 29.71 62.33
C THR A 19 -1.89 30.97 61.99
N ARG A 20 -2.33 32.16 62.44
CA ARG A 20 -1.54 33.39 62.29
C ARG A 20 -0.12 33.14 62.83
N ASP A 21 0.87 33.48 62.02
CA ASP A 21 2.31 33.32 62.29
C ASP A 21 2.83 31.87 62.36
N GLN A 22 2.03 30.86 62.00
CA GLN A 22 2.47 29.47 61.84
C GLN A 22 2.83 29.15 60.38
N LEU A 23 3.70 28.17 60.18
CA LEU A 23 4.14 27.70 58.84
C LEU A 23 2.96 27.29 57.93
N ASN A 24 1.85 26.83 58.52
CA ASN A 24 0.69 26.36 57.78
C ASN A 24 -0.29 27.47 57.38
N ASN A 25 -0.05 28.74 57.76
CA ASN A 25 -0.95 29.86 57.51
C ASN A 25 -1.27 30.02 56.01
N GLN A 26 -0.23 29.94 55.16
CA GLN A 26 -0.42 30.09 53.71
C GLN A 26 -1.30 28.99 53.12
N LEU A 27 -1.13 27.74 53.57
CA LEU A 27 -1.98 26.62 53.12
C LEU A 27 -3.45 26.86 53.50
N ILE A 28 -3.71 27.39 54.70
CA ILE A 28 -5.07 27.71 55.14
C ILE A 28 -5.66 28.84 54.30
N MET A 29 -4.86 29.87 53.96
CA MET A 29 -5.28 30.96 53.07
C MET A 29 -5.63 30.44 51.66
N ASP A 30 -4.83 29.54 51.12
CA ASP A 30 -5.04 29.00 49.77
C ASP A 30 -6.30 28.12 49.69
N LEU A 31 -6.68 27.44 50.78
CA LEU A 31 -7.84 26.54 50.87
C LEU A 31 -9.13 27.23 51.31
N GLN A 32 -9.07 28.46 51.81
CA GLN A 32 -10.25 29.18 52.30
C GLN A 32 -11.06 29.78 51.15
N LEU A 33 -12.38 29.85 51.30
CA LEU A 33 -13.20 30.73 50.46
C LEU A 33 -12.96 32.20 50.84
N ASP A 34 -13.02 33.09 49.86
CA ASP A 34 -12.92 34.53 50.10
C ASP A 34 -14.19 35.08 50.79
N SER A 35 -14.23 36.40 51.01
CA SER A 35 -15.37 37.06 51.68
C SER A 35 -16.69 36.96 50.91
N GLU A 36 -16.65 36.61 49.62
CA GLU A 36 -17.83 36.44 48.76
C GLU A 36 -18.18 34.96 48.55
N SER A 37 -17.55 34.05 49.32
CA SER A 37 -17.67 32.59 49.16
C SER A 37 -17.13 32.06 47.84
N GLU A 38 -16.22 32.80 47.18
CA GLU A 38 -15.57 32.41 45.95
C GLU A 38 -14.23 31.68 46.21
N PRO A 39 -13.79 30.79 45.30
CA PRO A 39 -12.51 30.11 45.40
C PRO A 39 -11.34 31.06 45.19
N THR A 40 -10.24 30.84 45.91
CA THR A 40 -8.97 31.54 45.69
C THR A 40 -8.43 31.32 44.27
N PRO A 41 -7.56 32.21 43.75
CA PRO A 41 -6.88 32.01 42.47
C PRO A 41 -6.11 30.68 42.37
N TYR A 42 -5.57 30.21 43.50
CA TYR A 42 -4.91 28.91 43.60
C TYR A 42 -5.89 27.77 43.33
N MET A 43 -7.03 27.75 44.01
CA MET A 43 -8.08 26.74 43.80
C MET A 43 -8.66 26.80 42.38
N LYS A 44 -8.90 28.00 41.84
CA LYS A 44 -9.32 28.20 40.43
C LYS A 44 -8.31 27.58 39.45
N THR A 45 -7.01 27.74 39.71
CA THR A 45 -5.93 27.16 38.90
C THR A 45 -5.90 25.63 38.98
N LEU A 46 -6.00 25.07 40.19
CA LEU A 46 -6.05 23.61 40.39
C LEU A 46 -7.26 23.00 39.69
N LEU A 47 -8.43 23.62 39.82
CA LEU A 47 -9.65 23.18 39.14
C LEU A 47 -9.49 23.22 37.61
N GLY A 48 -8.89 24.28 37.05
CA GLY A 48 -8.60 24.37 35.62
C GLY A 48 -7.60 23.31 35.12
N ARG A 49 -6.61 22.93 35.94
CA ARG A 49 -5.69 21.81 35.62
C ARG A 49 -6.44 20.48 35.64
N PHE A 50 -7.24 20.24 36.66
CA PHE A 50 -8.06 19.03 36.79
C PHE A 50 -9.01 18.89 35.59
N ARG A 51 -9.65 19.98 35.15
CA ARG A 51 -10.54 19.96 33.97
C ARG A 51 -9.83 19.54 32.69
N ARG A 52 -8.67 20.14 32.40
CA ARG A 52 -7.86 19.76 31.23
C ARG A 52 -7.41 18.30 31.27
N CYS A 53 -7.10 17.77 32.45
CA CYS A 53 -6.78 16.35 32.60
C CYS A 53 -7.99 15.46 32.29
N HIS A 54 -9.20 15.85 32.71
CA HIS A 54 -10.43 15.12 32.42
C HIS A 54 -10.78 15.12 30.92
N GLU A 55 -10.70 16.28 30.25
CA GLU A 55 -11.02 16.43 28.83
C GLU A 55 -10.11 15.63 27.89
N LYS A 56 -8.86 15.37 28.32
CA LYS A 56 -7.89 14.60 27.54
C LYS A 56 -8.05 13.07 27.65
N GLN A 57 -8.93 12.58 28.52
CA GLN A 57 -9.11 11.14 28.75
C GLN A 57 -10.24 10.59 27.88
N ASP A 58 -9.98 9.47 27.20
CA ASP A 58 -10.99 8.70 26.47
C ASP A 58 -10.98 7.22 26.94
N PRO A 59 -12.03 6.73 27.63
CA PRO A 59 -13.22 7.45 28.05
C PRO A 59 -12.93 8.43 29.21
N PRO A 60 -13.74 9.51 29.38
CA PRO A 60 -13.56 10.52 30.43
C PRO A 60 -13.58 9.93 31.85
N MET A 61 -12.98 10.63 32.82
CA MET A 61 -12.94 10.16 34.22
C MET A 61 -14.34 10.19 34.83
N ARG A 62 -14.78 9.09 35.47
CA ARG A 62 -16.02 9.08 36.25
C ARG A 62 -15.75 9.73 37.61
N ILE A 63 -16.54 10.73 37.97
CA ILE A 63 -16.36 11.49 39.22
C ILE A 63 -17.60 11.30 40.09
N ILE A 64 -17.38 11.07 41.38
CA ILE A 64 -18.45 10.87 42.37
C ILE A 64 -18.15 11.80 43.54
N SER A 65 -19.03 12.77 43.76
CA SER A 65 -18.93 13.73 44.84
C SER A 65 -19.97 13.42 45.92
N TYR A 66 -19.53 13.41 47.16
CA TYR A 66 -20.40 13.32 48.33
C TYR A 66 -20.41 14.67 49.07
N TYR A 67 -21.58 15.14 49.51
CA TYR A 67 -21.71 16.40 50.23
C TYR A 67 -22.52 16.24 51.52
N GLU A 68 -22.33 17.18 52.45
CA GLU A 68 -22.99 17.21 53.76
C GLU A 68 -24.40 17.82 53.70
N GLU A 69 -25.36 17.25 54.43
CA GLU A 69 -26.72 17.80 54.58
C GLU A 69 -26.96 18.47 55.94
N LYS A 70 -26.04 18.30 56.91
CA LYS A 70 -26.14 18.90 58.24
C LYS A 70 -25.00 19.88 58.47
N MET A 71 -25.29 21.04 59.06
CA MET A 71 -24.27 22.03 59.41
C MET A 71 -23.33 21.53 60.51
N THR A 72 -22.07 21.98 60.47
CA THR A 72 -21.03 21.70 61.48
C THR A 72 -20.83 22.94 62.36
N ASP A 73 -20.59 22.72 63.66
CA ASP A 73 -20.18 23.81 64.56
C ASP A 73 -18.75 24.28 64.22
N THR A 74 -18.59 25.57 63.98
CA THR A 74 -17.28 26.18 63.74
C THR A 74 -16.42 26.20 65.01
N LEU A 75 -15.11 26.38 64.82
CA LEU A 75 -14.17 26.51 65.93
C LEU A 75 -14.31 27.89 66.59
N MET A 76 -14.26 27.91 67.91
CA MET A 76 -14.10 29.12 68.71
C MET A 76 -12.87 29.02 69.59
N VAL A 77 -12.22 30.16 69.78
CA VAL A 77 -11.16 30.34 70.77
C VAL A 77 -11.78 31.14 71.90
N ASP A 78 -11.80 30.58 73.11
CA ASP A 78 -12.27 31.31 74.28
C ASP A 78 -11.23 32.34 74.76
N LYS A 79 -11.60 33.19 75.73
CA LYS A 79 -10.72 34.24 76.26
C LYS A 79 -9.43 33.71 76.90
N SER A 80 -9.35 32.40 77.19
CA SER A 80 -8.16 31.73 77.72
C SER A 80 -7.24 31.15 76.65
N GLY A 81 -7.61 31.29 75.36
CA GLY A 81 -6.88 30.70 74.24
C GLY A 81 -7.23 29.24 73.97
N LYS A 82 -8.21 28.66 74.66
CA LYS A 82 -8.62 27.27 74.47
C LYS A 82 -9.57 27.16 73.27
N ILE A 83 -9.24 26.24 72.37
CA ILE A 83 -10.02 25.96 71.16
C ILE A 83 -11.12 24.96 71.49
N SER A 84 -12.37 25.30 71.17
CA SER A 84 -13.52 24.40 71.30
C SER A 84 -14.41 24.45 70.06
N ARG A 85 -15.19 23.38 69.85
CA ARG A 85 -16.21 23.29 68.79
C ARG A 85 -17.54 23.73 69.38
N GLY A 86 -17.98 24.94 69.06
CA GLY A 86 -19.20 25.53 69.63
C GLY A 86 -19.55 26.89 69.04
N GLY A 87 -18.95 27.25 67.90
CA GLY A 87 -19.26 28.48 67.18
C GLY A 87 -20.57 28.41 66.42
N TYR A 88 -20.78 29.37 65.54
CA TYR A 88 -21.96 29.35 64.67
C TYR A 88 -21.92 28.11 63.75
N LYS A 89 -23.10 27.63 63.38
CA LYS A 89 -23.25 26.49 62.47
C LYS A 89 -23.17 26.96 61.02
N CYS A 90 -22.38 26.26 60.21
CA CYS A 90 -22.37 26.45 58.77
C CYS A 90 -22.10 25.13 58.04
N PHE A 91 -22.38 25.11 56.74
CA PHE A 91 -21.76 24.10 55.87
C PHE A 91 -20.28 24.46 55.73
N MET A 92 -19.41 23.53 56.10
CA MET A 92 -17.97 23.72 55.96
C MET A 92 -17.59 23.68 54.48
N VAL A 93 -18.27 22.81 53.71
CA VAL A 93 -18.15 22.74 52.25
C VAL A 93 -19.57 22.69 51.69
N THR A 94 -19.96 23.73 50.95
CA THR A 94 -21.28 23.79 50.29
C THR A 94 -21.43 22.70 49.24
N GLU A 95 -22.67 22.35 48.88
CA GLU A 95 -22.93 21.42 47.76
C GLU A 95 -22.26 21.92 46.48
N GLU A 96 -22.36 23.21 46.19
CA GLU A 96 -21.67 23.84 45.06
C GLU A 96 -20.15 23.64 45.15
N SER A 97 -19.52 23.90 46.29
CA SER A 97 -18.08 23.67 46.45
C SER A 97 -17.71 22.18 46.30
N ALA A 98 -18.53 21.25 46.80
CA ALA A 98 -18.27 19.82 46.74
C ALA A 98 -18.51 19.20 45.36
N CYS A 99 -19.41 19.78 44.56
CA CYS A 99 -19.92 19.18 43.32
C CYS A 99 -19.68 20.00 42.05
N GLN A 100 -19.44 21.31 42.12
CA GLN A 100 -19.36 22.17 40.94
C GLN A 100 -17.94 22.17 40.34
N ILE A 101 -17.65 21.10 39.60
CA ILE A 101 -16.35 20.92 38.93
C ILE A 101 -16.31 21.61 37.55
N GLY A 102 -17.46 22.07 37.06
CA GLY A 102 -17.61 22.79 35.79
C GLY A 102 -17.98 21.92 34.58
N PHE A 103 -18.52 20.72 34.81
CA PHE A 103 -18.98 19.81 33.76
C PHE A 103 -20.52 19.69 33.79
N MET A 104 -21.18 19.92 32.65
CA MET A 104 -22.65 19.83 32.50
C MET A 104 -23.14 18.44 32.05
N ASN A 105 -22.24 17.43 32.05
CA ASN A 105 -22.49 16.14 31.40
C ASN A 105 -22.85 15.06 32.45
N ASN A 106 -23.49 13.97 32.01
CA ASN A 106 -23.92 12.81 32.83
C ASN A 106 -22.76 11.98 33.47
N THR A 107 -21.53 12.49 33.49
CA THR A 107 -20.33 11.78 33.99
C THR A 107 -20.03 12.04 35.47
N HIS A 108 -20.87 12.84 36.14
CA HIS A 108 -20.68 13.27 37.52
C HIS A 108 -21.87 12.89 38.41
N ASP A 109 -21.62 12.01 39.38
CA ASP A 109 -22.61 11.63 40.40
C ASP A 109 -22.49 12.59 41.60
N ARG A 110 -23.58 13.25 41.98
CA ARG A 110 -23.67 14.13 43.17
C ARG A 110 -24.57 13.47 44.20
N LEU A 111 -24.02 13.10 45.35
CA LEU A 111 -24.71 12.24 46.31
C LEU A 111 -24.73 12.89 47.71
N PRO A 112 -25.92 13.20 48.26
CA PRO A 112 -26.03 13.70 49.62
C PRO A 112 -25.74 12.59 50.64
N LEU A 113 -25.11 12.97 51.76
CA LEU A 113 -25.00 12.14 52.96
C LEU A 113 -25.64 12.88 54.16
N PRO A 114 -26.51 12.22 54.96
CA PRO A 114 -27.23 12.82 56.08
C PRO A 114 -26.34 13.04 57.33
N SER A 115 -25.16 13.60 57.12
CA SER A 115 -24.09 13.84 58.09
C SER A 115 -23.58 15.28 57.98
N ASN A 116 -22.84 15.72 58.99
CA ASN A 116 -22.10 16.98 58.95
C ASN A 116 -20.65 16.74 58.51
N HIS A 117 -19.93 17.79 58.11
CA HIS A 117 -18.55 17.70 57.63
C HIS A 117 -17.63 16.91 58.56
N SER A 118 -17.79 17.08 59.87
CA SER A 118 -16.96 16.39 60.88
C SER A 118 -17.15 14.87 60.93
N ASN A 119 -18.30 14.39 60.46
CA ASN A 119 -18.70 12.98 60.50
C ASN A 119 -18.94 12.40 59.09
N LEU A 120 -18.70 13.15 58.03
CA LEU A 120 -18.97 12.74 56.64
C LEU A 120 -18.21 11.47 56.23
N VAL A 121 -17.04 11.27 56.83
CA VAL A 121 -16.15 10.11 56.60
C VAL A 121 -16.10 9.14 57.79
N LYS A 122 -16.94 9.37 58.82
CA LYS A 122 -16.96 8.58 60.06
C LYS A 122 -18.27 7.81 60.13
N PHE A 123 -18.21 6.56 59.69
CA PHE A 123 -19.36 5.66 59.73
C PHE A 123 -19.41 4.95 61.08
N LEU A 124 -20.61 4.75 61.62
CA LEU A 124 -20.78 4.09 62.92
C LEU A 124 -20.41 2.61 62.87
N ASN A 125 -20.88 1.92 61.82
CA ASN A 125 -20.63 0.50 61.55
C ASN A 125 -21.06 0.16 60.11
N GLU A 126 -20.97 -1.12 59.74
CA GLU A 126 -21.30 -1.57 58.39
C GLU A 126 -22.79 -1.52 58.01
N ALA A 127 -23.67 -1.36 59.01
CA ALA A 127 -25.10 -1.20 58.83
C ALA A 127 -25.53 0.27 58.68
N ASP A 128 -24.60 1.23 58.76
CA ASP A 128 -24.86 2.64 58.51
C ASP A 128 -25.29 2.87 57.04
N ASP A 129 -26.42 3.54 56.83
CA ASP A 129 -26.96 3.80 55.50
C ASP A 129 -25.98 4.57 54.60
N SER A 130 -25.23 5.51 55.16
CA SER A 130 -24.22 6.29 54.43
C SER A 130 -23.06 5.39 54.01
N TYR A 131 -22.64 4.48 54.89
CA TYR A 131 -21.61 3.48 54.58
C TYR A 131 -22.06 2.57 53.44
N ILE A 132 -23.28 2.04 53.50
CA ILE A 132 -23.83 1.15 52.47
C ILE A 132 -23.90 1.87 51.12
N ARG A 133 -24.35 3.13 51.09
CA ARG A 133 -24.42 3.97 49.87
C ARG A 133 -23.04 4.15 49.23
N VAL A 134 -22.03 4.53 50.01
CA VAL A 134 -20.65 4.72 49.53
C VAL A 134 -20.05 3.39 49.05
N ARG A 135 -20.15 2.33 49.87
CA ARG A 135 -19.63 0.99 49.56
C ARG A 135 -20.19 0.44 48.24
N ASN A 136 -21.51 0.53 48.05
CA ASN A 136 -22.15 -0.03 46.85
C ASN A 136 -21.71 0.70 45.56
N LYS A 137 -21.37 1.99 45.67
CA LYS A 137 -20.86 2.77 44.53
C LYS A 137 -19.40 2.46 44.24
N LEU A 138 -18.56 2.35 45.28
CA LEU A 138 -17.16 1.93 45.16
C LEU A 138 -17.04 0.51 44.59
N ARG A 139 -17.90 -0.42 45.03
CA ARG A 139 -17.92 -1.81 44.51
C ARG A 139 -18.15 -1.83 42.99
N ARG A 140 -19.14 -1.08 42.49
CA ARG A 140 -19.39 -0.96 41.04
C ARG A 140 -18.18 -0.39 40.28
N LEU A 141 -17.50 0.62 40.83
CA LEU A 141 -16.28 1.16 40.22
C LEU A 141 -15.14 0.14 40.16
N ILE A 142 -15.01 -0.71 41.17
CA ILE A 142 -14.00 -1.77 41.21
C ILE A 142 -14.33 -2.87 40.20
N GLU A 143 -15.61 -3.25 40.09
CA GLU A 143 -16.09 -4.24 39.11
C GLU A 143 -15.92 -3.76 37.66
N GLU A 144 -16.23 -2.49 37.36
CA GLU A 144 -16.08 -1.88 36.02
C GLU A 144 -14.61 -1.50 35.70
N GLY A 145 -13.76 -1.39 36.72
CA GLY A 145 -12.41 -0.83 36.63
C GLY A 145 -11.48 -1.51 35.61
N PRO A 146 -11.33 -2.85 35.61
CA PRO A 146 -10.43 -3.56 34.69
C PRO A 146 -10.72 -3.28 33.21
N ASP A 147 -12.00 -3.20 32.82
CA ASP A 147 -12.41 -2.93 31.43
C ASP A 147 -12.13 -1.48 31.03
N VAL A 148 -12.29 -0.53 31.96
CA VAL A 148 -11.97 0.89 31.70
C VAL A 148 -10.47 1.11 31.62
N VAL A 149 -9.69 0.49 32.50
CA VAL A 149 -8.21 0.59 32.51
C VAL A 149 -7.62 -0.06 31.26
N SER A 150 -8.08 -1.27 30.90
CA SER A 150 -7.62 -1.92 29.67
C SER A 150 -7.92 -1.06 28.43
N LYS A 151 -9.08 -0.42 28.33
CA LYS A 151 -9.40 0.49 27.21
C LYS A 151 -8.52 1.76 27.19
N ARG A 152 -8.17 2.32 28.35
CA ARG A 152 -7.35 3.56 28.46
C ARG A 152 -5.87 3.36 28.18
N PHE A 153 -5.33 2.18 28.48
CA PHE A 153 -3.89 1.91 28.41
C PHE A 153 -3.52 0.90 27.31
N VAL A 154 -4.47 0.42 26.52
CA VAL A 154 -4.19 -0.18 25.21
C VAL A 154 -3.81 0.96 24.27
N PRO A 155 -2.58 0.97 23.69
CA PRO A 155 -2.23 1.98 22.71
C PRO A 155 -3.27 1.96 21.58
N PRO A 156 -3.74 3.11 21.10
CA PRO A 156 -4.70 3.11 20.01
C PRO A 156 -4.08 2.36 18.83
N THR A 157 -4.80 1.39 18.26
CA THR A 157 -4.33 0.70 17.05
C THR A 157 -4.50 1.57 15.81
N LYS A 158 -5.22 2.69 15.93
CA LYS A 158 -5.52 3.62 14.84
C LYS A 158 -4.66 4.87 14.96
N LEU A 159 -4.07 5.27 13.85
CA LEU A 159 -3.32 6.52 13.71
C LEU A 159 -4.20 7.73 14.06
N SER A 160 -3.61 8.73 14.73
CA SER A 160 -4.19 10.06 14.88
C SER A 160 -4.35 10.75 13.51
N SER A 161 -5.12 11.84 13.46
CA SER A 161 -5.32 12.58 12.20
C SER A 161 -4.03 13.17 11.63
N GLU A 162 -3.04 13.44 12.48
CA GLU A 162 -1.72 13.93 12.06
C GLU A 162 -0.85 12.78 11.59
N GLU A 163 -0.69 11.71 12.38
CA GLU A 163 0.06 10.51 11.98
C GLU A 163 -0.52 9.88 10.70
N LYS A 164 -1.83 9.93 10.51
CA LYS A 164 -2.47 9.43 9.28
C LYS A 164 -2.03 10.20 8.04
N ARG A 165 -1.87 11.53 8.12
CA ARG A 165 -1.37 12.33 6.98
C ARG A 165 0.06 11.92 6.64
N HIS A 166 0.92 11.77 7.65
CA HIS A 166 2.29 11.32 7.46
C HIS A 166 2.33 9.90 6.88
N TRP A 167 1.49 9.01 7.37
CA TRP A 167 1.35 7.66 6.82
C TRP A 167 0.88 7.69 5.36
N ASP A 168 -0.08 8.56 5.02
CA ASP A 168 -0.55 8.73 3.64
C ASP A 168 0.60 9.19 2.73
N ASP A 169 1.51 10.05 3.21
CA ASP A 169 2.71 10.49 2.47
C ASP A 169 3.76 9.38 2.29
N LEU A 170 3.91 8.48 3.28
CA LEU A 170 4.74 7.28 3.15
C LEU A 170 4.12 6.29 2.16
N ASN A 171 2.79 6.22 2.10
CA ASN A 171 2.03 5.34 1.21
C ASN A 171 1.88 5.91 -0.22
N VAL A 172 2.95 6.51 -0.77
CA VAL A 172 3.00 7.02 -2.14
C VAL A 172 4.11 6.31 -2.92
N PRO A 173 3.80 5.54 -3.99
CA PRO A 173 2.45 5.20 -4.46
C PRO A 173 1.74 4.23 -3.49
N ASP A 174 0.40 4.26 -3.49
CA ASP A 174 -0.42 3.40 -2.62
C ASP A 174 -0.05 1.92 -2.83
N TYR A 175 0.40 1.25 -1.77
CA TYR A 175 0.77 -0.16 -1.81
C TYR A 175 -0.40 -1.05 -2.25
N ARG A 176 -1.65 -0.61 -2.02
CA ARG A 176 -2.87 -1.32 -2.42
C ARG A 176 -3.28 -1.05 -3.85
N ALA A 177 -2.65 -0.09 -4.55
CA ALA A 177 -3.08 0.34 -5.88
C ALA A 177 -3.18 -0.85 -6.84
N PHE A 178 -2.18 -1.73 -6.87
CA PHE A 178 -2.22 -2.93 -7.72
C PHE A 178 -3.30 -3.92 -7.28
N TYR A 179 -3.38 -4.23 -5.98
CA TYR A 179 -4.36 -5.15 -5.42
C TYR A 179 -5.81 -4.69 -5.68
N LYS A 180 -6.08 -3.39 -5.61
CA LYS A 180 -7.42 -2.78 -5.86
C LYS A 180 -7.73 -2.50 -7.32
N SER A 181 -6.72 -2.43 -8.20
CA SER A 181 -6.89 -2.01 -9.60
C SER A 181 -7.71 -2.96 -10.48
N GLY A 182 -8.15 -4.12 -9.96
CA GLY A 182 -8.79 -5.16 -10.76
C GLY A 182 -7.82 -5.94 -11.66
N LYS A 183 -6.55 -5.50 -11.77
CA LYS A 183 -5.50 -6.17 -12.56
C LYS A 183 -5.11 -7.54 -12.01
N LEU A 184 -5.22 -7.70 -10.68
CA LEU A 184 -4.94 -8.98 -10.04
C LEU A 184 -6.18 -9.85 -10.13
N ALA A 185 -6.13 -10.88 -10.99
CA ALA A 185 -7.23 -11.81 -11.14
C ALA A 185 -7.63 -12.41 -9.78
N LYS A 186 -8.94 -12.43 -9.54
CA LYS A 186 -9.52 -13.13 -8.39
C LYS A 186 -9.69 -14.61 -8.73
N PRO A 187 -9.57 -15.50 -7.75
CA PRO A 187 -9.85 -16.91 -7.97
C PRO A 187 -11.32 -17.09 -8.37
N THR A 188 -11.56 -17.88 -9.42
CA THR A 188 -12.89 -18.40 -9.70
C THR A 188 -13.36 -19.23 -8.51
N GLU A 189 -14.60 -19.05 -8.09
CA GLU A 189 -15.17 -19.79 -6.98
C GLU A 189 -15.02 -21.31 -7.19
N GLY A 190 -14.59 -22.03 -6.16
CA GLY A 190 -14.30 -23.47 -6.20
C GLY A 190 -12.87 -23.86 -6.62
N THR A 191 -12.06 -22.94 -7.19
CA THR A 191 -10.74 -23.31 -7.75
C THR A 191 -9.59 -23.40 -6.75
N LEU A 192 -9.68 -22.72 -5.60
CA LEU A 192 -8.63 -22.74 -4.56
C LEU A 192 -9.14 -23.19 -3.19
N GLN A 193 -10.42 -23.53 -3.08
CA GLN A 193 -11.06 -23.99 -1.85
C GLN A 193 -10.41 -25.26 -1.31
N TRP A 194 -9.87 -26.11 -2.18
CA TRP A 194 -9.10 -27.30 -1.79
C TRP A 194 -7.90 -26.99 -0.89
N LEU A 195 -7.36 -25.77 -0.92
CA LEU A 195 -6.22 -25.38 -0.08
C LEU A 195 -6.61 -25.12 1.37
N VAL A 196 -7.87 -24.75 1.62
CA VAL A 196 -8.38 -24.33 2.93
C VAL A 196 -9.52 -25.21 3.46
N GLN A 197 -10.06 -26.11 2.63
CA GLN A 197 -11.06 -27.11 2.99
C GLN A 197 -10.47 -28.49 2.74
N GLU A 198 -10.59 -29.40 3.72
CA GLU A 198 -10.16 -30.80 3.54
C GLU A 198 -10.94 -31.42 2.38
N ALA A 199 -10.22 -31.79 1.31
CA ALA A 199 -10.82 -32.62 0.28
C ALA A 199 -11.03 -34.04 0.86
N PRO A 200 -12.22 -34.66 0.72
CA PRO A 200 -12.38 -36.07 1.01
C PRO A 200 -11.41 -36.85 0.12
N ALA A 201 -10.63 -37.76 0.71
CA ALA A 201 -9.64 -38.56 0.02
C ALA A 201 -10.23 -39.18 -1.26
N GLU A 202 -9.76 -38.76 -2.44
CA GLU A 202 -10.23 -39.30 -3.70
C GLU A 202 -9.84 -40.79 -3.79
N LYS A 203 -10.85 -41.67 -3.89
CA LYS A 203 -10.69 -43.14 -3.89
C LYS A 203 -10.19 -43.73 -5.22
N ASN A 204 -9.85 -42.93 -6.23
CA ASN A 204 -9.30 -43.46 -7.48
C ASN A 204 -8.49 -42.39 -8.24
N PRO A 205 -7.18 -42.57 -8.43
CA PRO A 205 -6.42 -41.76 -9.38
C PRO A 205 -6.78 -42.22 -10.80
N PHE A 206 -7.52 -41.39 -11.54
CA PHE A 206 -7.79 -41.65 -12.95
C PHE A 206 -6.50 -41.56 -13.77
N LEU A 207 -6.21 -42.64 -14.50
CA LEU A 207 -5.01 -42.83 -15.30
C LEU A 207 -5.17 -42.09 -16.65
N TYR A 208 -4.64 -40.88 -16.76
CA TYR A 208 -4.35 -40.25 -18.05
C TYR A 208 -2.85 -39.93 -18.16
N SER A 209 -2.31 -40.17 -19.35
CA SER A 209 -0.88 -40.35 -19.65
C SER A 209 -0.02 -39.07 -19.68
N TYR A 210 -0.11 -38.23 -18.65
CA TYR A 210 0.93 -37.22 -18.36
C TYR A 210 1.77 -37.59 -17.12
N ASP A 211 1.48 -38.71 -16.47
CA ASP A 211 2.08 -39.12 -15.20
C ASP A 211 3.19 -40.18 -15.37
N LYS A 212 4.19 -39.88 -16.22
CA LYS A 212 5.40 -40.75 -16.37
C LYS A 212 6.46 -40.48 -15.30
N TYR A 213 6.23 -39.54 -14.39
CA TYR A 213 7.10 -39.30 -13.24
C TYR A 213 6.28 -39.42 -11.97
N GLN A 214 6.65 -40.41 -11.14
CA GLN A 214 6.32 -40.60 -9.73
C GLN A 214 5.53 -39.45 -9.08
N ARG A 215 4.41 -39.76 -8.41
CA ARG A 215 3.65 -38.86 -7.52
C ARG A 215 4.60 -37.85 -6.87
N ASP A 216 4.56 -36.62 -7.37
CA ASP A 216 5.58 -35.60 -7.10
C ASP A 216 5.50 -35.18 -5.62
N VAL A 217 6.44 -35.69 -4.81
CA VAL A 217 6.57 -35.48 -3.36
C VAL A 217 6.59 -33.98 -3.00
N HIS A 218 6.88 -33.12 -3.99
CA HIS A 218 6.99 -31.69 -3.83
C HIS A 218 5.75 -30.90 -4.29
N SER A 219 4.63 -31.51 -4.68
CA SER A 219 3.41 -30.75 -5.01
C SER A 219 2.80 -30.04 -3.78
N LEU A 220 2.25 -28.83 -3.96
CA LEU A 220 1.58 -28.08 -2.89
C LEU A 220 0.27 -28.77 -2.48
N ARG A 221 0.13 -29.12 -1.20
CA ARG A 221 -1.10 -29.71 -0.63
C ARG A 221 -1.69 -28.83 0.47
N THR A 222 -2.94 -29.11 0.82
CA THR A 222 -3.63 -28.53 1.98
C THR A 222 -2.77 -28.63 3.24
N GLN A 223 -2.18 -29.80 3.52
CA GLN A 223 -1.35 -29.99 4.71
C GLN A 223 -0.10 -29.10 4.73
N ASP A 224 0.49 -28.80 3.56
CA ASP A 224 1.68 -27.93 3.51
C ASP A 224 1.31 -26.48 3.86
N PHE A 225 0.15 -26.00 3.38
CA PHE A 225 -0.37 -24.67 3.74
C PHE A 225 -0.75 -24.61 5.23
N GLU A 226 -1.46 -25.63 5.73
CA GLU A 226 -1.82 -25.69 7.15
C GLU A 226 -0.60 -25.81 8.07
N ALA A 227 0.39 -26.62 7.69
CA ALA A 227 1.63 -26.77 8.45
C ALA A 227 2.39 -25.45 8.54
N TRP A 228 2.44 -24.67 7.45
CA TRP A 228 2.99 -23.32 7.44
C TRP A 228 2.16 -22.37 8.34
N GLN A 229 0.85 -22.31 8.11
CA GLN A 229 -0.04 -21.37 8.79
C GLN A 229 -0.19 -21.64 10.29
N LYS A 230 -0.16 -22.89 10.73
CA LYS A 230 -0.35 -23.30 12.13
C LYS A 230 0.97 -23.57 12.86
N ASN A 231 2.12 -23.45 12.18
CA ASN A 231 3.43 -23.66 12.81
C ASN A 231 3.61 -22.76 14.06
N PRO A 232 4.00 -23.30 15.23
CA PRO A 232 4.28 -22.47 16.40
C PRO A 232 5.63 -21.74 16.32
N LYS A 233 6.44 -22.00 15.29
CA LYS A 233 7.73 -21.36 15.03
C LYS A 233 7.68 -20.52 13.74
N PRO A 234 8.56 -19.52 13.60
CA PRO A 234 8.81 -18.87 12.33
C PRO A 234 9.11 -19.89 11.24
N CYS A 235 8.53 -19.69 10.06
CA CYS A 235 8.73 -20.60 8.94
C CYS A 235 8.50 -19.88 7.62
N ALA A 236 8.98 -20.50 6.53
CA ALA A 236 8.75 -20.06 5.17
C ALA A 236 8.13 -21.17 4.33
N LEU A 237 7.28 -20.81 3.38
CA LEU A 237 6.77 -21.69 2.33
C LEU A 237 7.00 -21.01 0.97
N LEU A 238 7.76 -21.66 0.10
CA LEU A 238 7.99 -21.19 -1.27
C LEU A 238 7.18 -22.04 -2.24
N VAL A 239 6.26 -21.40 -2.97
CA VAL A 239 5.47 -22.04 -4.01
C VAL A 239 6.03 -21.70 -5.40
N LEU A 240 6.52 -22.74 -6.08
CA LEU A 240 7.06 -22.67 -7.43
C LEU A 240 5.97 -22.97 -8.45
N GLY A 241 5.91 -22.21 -9.54
CA GLY A 241 4.96 -22.51 -10.61
C GLY A 241 5.42 -21.93 -11.93
N GLN A 242 5.07 -22.61 -13.02
CA GLN A 242 5.32 -22.10 -14.36
C GLN A 242 4.48 -20.84 -14.64
N PRO A 243 4.83 -20.06 -15.67
CA PRO A 243 3.99 -18.93 -16.08
C PRO A 243 2.55 -19.37 -16.39
N GLY A 244 1.57 -18.56 -16.00
CA GLY A 244 0.16 -18.86 -16.28
C GLY A 244 -0.50 -19.95 -15.41
N GLN A 245 0.19 -20.54 -14.42
CA GLN A 245 -0.38 -21.54 -13.50
C GLN A 245 -1.15 -20.94 -12.30
N GLY A 246 -1.28 -19.62 -12.21
CA GLY A 246 -2.11 -18.98 -11.18
C GLY A 246 -1.41 -18.63 -9.86
N LYS A 247 -0.08 -18.49 -9.83
CA LYS A 247 0.68 -18.07 -8.63
C LYS A 247 0.13 -16.78 -7.97
N SER A 248 -0.07 -15.73 -8.76
CA SER A 248 -0.60 -14.45 -8.25
C SER A 248 -2.05 -14.57 -7.78
N VAL A 249 -2.85 -15.43 -8.42
CA VAL A 249 -4.22 -15.74 -8.00
C VAL A 249 -4.23 -16.50 -6.67
N LEU A 250 -3.28 -17.43 -6.47
CA LEU A 250 -3.04 -18.12 -5.21
C LEU A 250 -2.65 -17.16 -4.09
N SER A 251 -1.68 -16.27 -4.34
CA SER A 251 -1.27 -15.25 -3.37
C SER A 251 -2.43 -14.33 -2.98
N ASN A 252 -3.25 -13.91 -3.96
CA ASN A 252 -4.46 -13.12 -3.73
C ASN A 252 -5.47 -13.84 -2.82
N PHE A 253 -5.72 -15.11 -3.12
CA PHE A 253 -6.59 -15.97 -2.31
C PHE A 253 -6.10 -16.12 -0.88
N ILE A 254 -4.80 -16.38 -0.68
CA ILE A 254 -4.19 -16.52 0.65
C ILE A 254 -4.31 -15.22 1.44
N VAL A 255 -3.96 -14.07 0.83
CA VAL A 255 -4.11 -12.76 1.49
C VAL A 255 -5.55 -12.52 1.92
N SER A 256 -6.51 -12.75 1.02
CA SER A 256 -7.94 -12.60 1.32
C SER A 256 -8.40 -13.52 2.46
N HIS A 257 -7.99 -14.79 2.43
CA HIS A 257 -8.31 -15.78 3.46
C HIS A 257 -7.76 -15.40 4.84
N LEU A 258 -6.49 -14.99 4.90
CA LEU A 258 -5.84 -14.59 6.14
C LEU A 258 -6.43 -13.30 6.71
N GLN A 259 -6.77 -12.32 5.87
CA GLN A 259 -7.43 -11.08 6.30
C GLN A 259 -8.85 -11.34 6.82
N GLN A 260 -9.58 -12.27 6.21
CA GLN A 260 -10.90 -12.69 6.70
C GLN A 260 -10.79 -13.34 8.09
N GLN A 261 -9.80 -14.22 8.30
CA GLN A 261 -9.55 -14.83 9.61
C GLN A 261 -9.10 -13.82 10.67
N GLN A 262 -8.28 -12.84 10.29
CA GLN A 262 -7.89 -11.74 11.16
C GLN A 262 -9.12 -10.94 11.65
N SER A 263 -10.12 -10.77 10.80
CA SER A 263 -11.34 -10.01 11.13
C SER A 263 -12.31 -10.77 12.03
N THR A 264 -12.33 -12.11 11.95
CA THR A 264 -13.27 -12.95 12.71
C THR A 264 -12.70 -13.45 14.04
N ASN A 265 -11.38 -13.69 14.14
CA ASN A 265 -10.76 -14.24 15.34
C ASN A 265 -10.23 -13.15 16.28
N LYS A 266 -11.07 -12.70 17.22
CA LYS A 266 -10.70 -11.67 18.22
C LYS A 266 -9.68 -12.14 19.28
N LYS A 267 -9.36 -13.44 19.34
CA LYS A 267 -8.49 -14.01 20.39
C LYS A 267 -7.01 -14.01 20.07
N SER A 268 -6.61 -13.91 18.79
CA SER A 268 -5.19 -13.85 18.40
C SER A 268 -4.94 -12.63 17.52
N SER A 269 -3.87 -11.89 17.85
CA SER A 269 -3.49 -10.68 17.14
C SER A 269 -2.58 -11.02 15.97
N VAL A 270 -3.15 -11.18 14.78
CA VAL A 270 -2.40 -11.48 13.55
C VAL A 270 -2.37 -10.26 12.64
N LYS A 271 -1.20 -9.93 12.06
CA LYS A 271 -1.07 -8.92 10.99
C LYS A 271 -0.75 -9.61 9.67
N VAL A 272 -1.49 -9.27 8.62
CA VAL A 272 -1.19 -9.70 7.24
C VAL A 272 -0.56 -8.54 6.49
N ILE A 273 0.65 -8.75 5.98
CA ILE A 273 1.35 -7.82 5.08
C ILE A 273 1.66 -8.54 3.78
N TYR A 274 1.65 -7.82 2.67
CA TYR A 274 1.85 -8.43 1.36
C TYR A 274 2.50 -7.50 0.34
N PHE A 275 3.14 -8.08 -0.66
CA PHE A 275 3.60 -7.38 -1.84
C PHE A 275 3.33 -8.22 -3.08
N PHE A 276 2.65 -7.64 -4.06
CA PHE A 276 2.42 -8.27 -5.36
C PHE A 276 3.34 -7.65 -6.39
N CYS A 277 4.19 -8.46 -7.02
CA CYS A 277 5.04 -7.99 -8.12
C CYS A 277 4.21 -7.48 -9.28
N ASN A 278 4.21 -6.16 -9.47
CA ASN A 278 3.61 -5.55 -10.65
C ASN A 278 4.68 -5.31 -11.72
N ILE A 279 4.59 -6.10 -12.78
CA ILE A 279 5.37 -5.97 -14.01
C ILE A 279 5.18 -4.63 -14.69
N LYS A 280 3.96 -4.11 -14.59
CA LYS A 280 3.45 -3.00 -15.40
C LYS A 280 3.84 -1.64 -14.81
N ASP A 281 4.68 -1.64 -13.76
CA ASP A 281 5.28 -0.45 -13.15
C ASP A 281 6.75 -0.72 -12.79
N ASN A 282 7.66 -0.28 -13.66
CA ASN A 282 9.10 -0.50 -13.49
C ASN A 282 9.66 0.12 -12.20
N ASN A 283 9.04 1.19 -11.68
CA ASN A 283 9.49 1.85 -10.45
C ASN A 283 9.21 1.02 -9.18
N SER A 284 8.38 -0.02 -9.29
CA SER A 284 7.98 -0.89 -8.17
C SER A 284 8.81 -2.18 -8.04
N ARG A 285 9.77 -2.42 -8.96
CA ARG A 285 10.52 -3.68 -9.08
C ARG A 285 11.91 -3.63 -8.43
N THR A 286 12.00 -3.10 -7.20
CA THR A 286 13.26 -3.11 -6.41
C THR A 286 13.04 -3.69 -5.01
N ALA A 287 14.09 -4.20 -4.38
CA ALA A 287 14.05 -4.66 -3.00
C ALA A 287 13.64 -3.55 -2.03
N SER A 288 14.10 -2.33 -2.30
CA SER A 288 13.70 -1.13 -1.55
C SER A 288 12.20 -0.84 -1.68
N SER A 289 11.60 -0.98 -2.87
CA SER A 289 10.16 -0.80 -3.07
C SER A 289 9.33 -1.84 -2.30
N VAL A 290 9.81 -3.09 -2.23
CA VAL A 290 9.17 -4.14 -1.39
C VAL A 290 9.22 -3.75 0.08
N LEU A 291 10.40 -3.38 0.60
CA LEU A 291 10.55 -3.01 2.00
C LEU A 291 9.70 -1.79 2.37
N ARG A 292 9.66 -0.74 1.54
CA ARG A 292 8.82 0.44 1.78
C ARG A 292 7.35 0.04 1.92
N ALA A 293 6.83 -0.78 1.00
CA ALA A 293 5.45 -1.24 1.06
C ALA A 293 5.14 -2.10 2.30
N LEU A 294 6.08 -2.95 2.75
CA LEU A 294 5.91 -3.75 3.97
C LEU A 294 5.97 -2.89 5.23
N ILE A 295 6.90 -1.92 5.28
CA ILE A 295 7.02 -0.94 6.38
C ILE A 295 5.75 -0.10 6.50
N VAL A 296 5.24 0.43 5.38
CA VAL A 296 3.99 1.20 5.35
C VAL A 296 2.83 0.38 5.92
N GLN A 297 2.72 -0.89 5.54
CA GLN A 297 1.67 -1.78 6.06
C GLN A 297 1.77 -2.04 7.56
N LEU A 298 2.98 -2.26 8.08
CA LEU A 298 3.19 -2.42 9.52
C LEU A 298 2.87 -1.12 10.27
N SER A 299 3.24 0.02 9.70
CA SER A 299 3.04 1.36 10.26
C SER A 299 1.59 1.85 10.20
N GLU A 300 0.64 1.05 9.69
CA GLU A 300 -0.79 1.31 9.88
C GLU A 300 -1.21 1.19 11.36
N ASP A 301 -0.43 0.43 12.16
CA ASP A 301 -0.59 0.35 13.61
C ASP A 301 0.18 1.50 14.26
N GLN A 302 -0.50 2.31 15.07
CA GLN A 302 0.10 3.49 15.69
C GLN A 302 1.35 3.16 16.52
N ARG A 303 1.38 2.00 17.20
CA ARG A 303 2.53 1.58 18.02
C ARG A 303 3.79 1.41 17.17
N LEU A 304 3.61 0.82 15.99
CA LEU A 304 4.68 0.60 15.03
C LEU A 304 5.03 1.89 14.28
N PHE A 305 4.04 2.72 13.98
CA PHE A 305 4.28 4.05 13.39
C PHE A 305 5.21 4.90 14.26
N GLN A 306 4.97 4.93 15.58
CA GLN A 306 5.78 5.68 16.54
C GLN A 306 7.21 5.13 16.70
N THR A 307 7.45 3.91 16.24
CA THR A 307 8.78 3.26 16.26
C THR A 307 9.60 3.61 15.00
N LEU A 308 8.98 4.23 13.99
CA LEU A 308 9.70 4.67 12.80
C LEU A 308 10.79 5.69 13.16
N PRO A 309 11.94 5.68 12.48
CA PRO A 309 12.94 6.74 12.61
C PRO A 309 12.34 8.14 12.47
N ASN A 310 12.72 9.08 13.34
CA ASN A 310 12.18 10.46 13.34
C ASN A 310 12.27 11.14 11.96
N ARG A 311 13.33 10.86 11.19
CA ARG A 311 13.51 11.38 9.81
C ARG A 311 12.41 10.95 8.82
N PHE A 312 11.71 9.85 9.08
CA PHE A 312 10.56 9.41 8.27
C PHE A 312 9.24 10.02 8.74
N GLN A 313 9.24 10.63 9.93
CA GLN A 313 8.07 11.29 10.52
C GLN A 313 8.13 12.82 10.40
N ASP A 314 9.28 13.41 10.02
CA ASP A 314 9.43 14.86 9.86
C ASP A 314 8.81 15.34 8.53
N PRO A 315 7.79 16.24 8.56
CA PRO A 315 7.19 16.82 7.35
C PRO A 315 8.20 17.53 6.43
N LYS A 316 9.30 18.05 6.98
CA LYS A 316 10.35 18.75 6.22
C LYS A 316 11.25 17.80 5.46
N GLU A 317 11.29 16.52 5.88
CA GLU A 317 12.13 15.47 5.29
C GLU A 317 11.30 14.39 4.60
N TYR A 318 10.08 14.68 4.16
CA TYR A 318 9.15 13.70 3.58
C TYR A 318 9.72 12.84 2.43
N LYS A 319 10.73 13.34 1.70
CA LYS A 319 11.42 12.59 0.62
C LYS A 319 12.44 11.57 1.14
N SER A 320 12.86 11.67 2.39
CA SER A 320 13.92 10.85 3.00
C SER A 320 13.59 9.37 2.87
N PHE A 321 12.36 8.96 3.19
CA PHE A 321 11.90 7.57 3.11
C PHE A 321 11.99 7.01 1.68
N HIS A 322 11.55 7.79 0.69
CA HIS A 322 11.54 7.39 -0.72
C HIS A 322 12.94 7.35 -1.34
N SER A 323 13.89 8.14 -0.81
CA SER A 323 15.30 8.11 -1.21
C SER A 323 16.18 7.19 -0.36
N THR A 324 15.63 6.59 0.72
CA THR A 324 16.42 5.75 1.64
C THR A 324 16.86 4.47 0.95
N GLY A 325 18.13 4.10 1.11
CA GLY A 325 18.70 2.88 0.54
C GLY A 325 18.24 1.59 1.22
N PHE A 326 18.52 0.46 0.58
CA PHE A 326 18.07 -0.87 1.00
C PHE A 326 18.43 -1.25 2.44
N TYR A 327 19.67 -1.04 2.87
CA TYR A 327 20.12 -1.47 4.21
C TYR A 327 19.44 -0.74 5.36
N ASP A 328 19.19 0.57 5.20
CA ASP A 328 18.47 1.38 6.18
C ASP A 328 16.99 0.98 6.27
N LEU A 329 16.36 0.75 5.11
CA LEU A 329 15.00 0.23 5.05
C LEU A 329 14.91 -1.16 5.67
N TRP A 330 15.91 -2.02 5.43
CA TRP A 330 15.99 -3.35 6.02
C TRP A 330 16.07 -3.26 7.54
N SER A 331 16.93 -2.40 8.08
CA SER A 331 17.04 -2.18 9.53
C SER A 331 15.70 -1.75 10.12
N THR A 332 15.04 -0.79 9.48
CA THR A 332 13.73 -0.29 9.93
C THR A 332 12.69 -1.41 9.91
N PHE A 333 12.60 -2.18 8.83
CA PHE A 333 11.68 -3.32 8.73
C PHE A 333 11.97 -4.38 9.82
N HIS A 334 13.24 -4.70 10.03
CA HIS A 334 13.68 -5.66 11.05
C HIS A 334 13.27 -5.21 12.46
N ASP A 335 13.45 -3.93 12.79
CA ASP A 335 13.04 -3.36 14.07
C ASP A 335 11.51 -3.44 14.26
N LEU A 336 10.73 -3.07 13.25
CA LEU A 336 9.28 -3.13 13.30
C LEU A 336 8.73 -4.55 13.50
N VAL A 337 9.34 -5.55 12.85
CA VAL A 337 8.97 -6.95 13.04
C VAL A 337 9.36 -7.44 14.43
N SER A 338 10.52 -7.01 14.93
CA SER A 338 11.04 -7.41 16.25
C SER A 338 10.24 -6.82 17.41
N LEU A 339 9.80 -5.58 17.27
CA LEU A 339 9.03 -4.82 18.27
C LEU A 339 7.51 -4.98 18.09
N SER A 340 7.10 -5.84 17.15
CA SER A 340 5.71 -6.08 16.80
C SER A 340 4.88 -6.57 17.98
N PRO A 341 3.71 -5.95 18.25
CA PRO A 341 2.78 -6.41 19.27
C PRO A 341 1.93 -7.61 18.81
N TYR A 342 2.06 -8.05 17.56
CA TYR A 342 1.28 -9.13 16.99
C TYR A 342 1.81 -10.51 17.46
N ASP A 343 0.91 -11.48 17.61
CA ASP A 343 1.25 -12.88 17.85
C ASP A 343 1.96 -13.48 16.63
N TRP A 344 1.51 -13.09 15.43
CA TRP A 344 2.10 -13.49 14.17
C TRP A 344 1.94 -12.41 13.09
N ILE A 345 3.00 -12.20 12.32
CA ILE A 345 2.97 -11.46 11.06
C ILE A 345 3.03 -12.48 9.92
N HIS A 346 2.00 -12.52 9.08
CA HIS A 346 2.04 -13.26 7.83
C HIS A 346 2.47 -12.31 6.72
N CYS A 347 3.61 -12.60 6.08
CA CYS A 347 4.17 -11.80 5.02
C CYS A 347 4.14 -12.59 3.70
N ILE A 348 3.35 -12.10 2.73
CA ILE A 348 3.13 -12.74 1.44
C ILE A 348 3.82 -11.93 0.35
N ILE A 349 4.82 -12.49 -0.32
CA ILE A 349 5.49 -11.83 -1.45
C ILE A 349 5.29 -12.68 -2.71
N ASP A 350 4.51 -12.16 -3.64
CA ASP A 350 4.17 -12.83 -4.90
C ASP A 350 5.14 -12.45 -6.01
N GLY A 351 5.77 -13.44 -6.67
CA GLY A 351 6.51 -13.26 -7.93
C GLY A 351 7.98 -12.90 -7.80
N LEU A 352 8.75 -13.56 -6.92
CA LEU A 352 10.18 -13.26 -6.69
C LEU A 352 11.06 -13.32 -7.95
N ASP A 353 10.67 -14.10 -8.98
CA ASP A 353 11.38 -14.21 -10.27
C ASP A 353 11.33 -12.94 -11.11
N VAL A 354 10.40 -12.03 -10.82
CA VAL A 354 10.10 -10.86 -11.65
C VAL A 354 11.07 -9.70 -11.37
N TYR A 355 12.03 -9.83 -10.44
CA TYR A 355 12.94 -8.73 -10.14
C TYR A 355 14.30 -8.88 -10.83
N PRO A 356 14.70 -7.93 -11.69
CA PRO A 356 16.06 -7.86 -12.21
C PRO A 356 17.06 -7.31 -11.19
N ASP A 357 16.58 -6.82 -10.04
CA ASP A 357 17.35 -6.17 -8.98
C ASP A 357 18.25 -7.17 -8.23
N PRO A 358 19.59 -7.01 -8.25
CA PRO A 358 20.51 -7.83 -7.49
C PRO A 358 20.20 -7.89 -5.98
N GLU A 359 19.66 -6.80 -5.41
CA GLU A 359 19.35 -6.69 -3.98
C GLU A 359 18.19 -7.59 -3.55
N ILE A 360 17.37 -8.09 -4.48
CA ILE A 360 16.26 -9.00 -4.14
C ILE A 360 16.79 -10.32 -3.58
N LYS A 361 17.94 -10.81 -4.05
CA LYS A 361 18.57 -11.97 -3.42
C LYS A 361 18.95 -11.65 -1.97
N SER A 362 19.51 -10.48 -1.72
CA SER A 362 19.83 -10.03 -0.35
C SER A 362 18.58 -9.89 0.52
N LEU A 363 17.48 -9.35 -0.02
CA LEU A 363 16.20 -9.26 0.69
C LEU A 363 15.68 -10.64 1.10
N VAL A 364 15.61 -11.56 0.14
CA VAL A 364 15.08 -12.90 0.38
C VAL A 364 15.97 -13.68 1.35
N GLN A 365 17.29 -13.58 1.22
CA GLN A 365 18.23 -14.20 2.18
C GLN A 365 17.98 -13.66 3.59
N LYS A 366 17.92 -12.33 3.75
CA LYS A 366 17.73 -11.71 5.06
C LYS A 366 16.36 -12.06 5.68
N LEU A 367 15.29 -12.12 4.88
CA LEU A 367 13.97 -12.60 5.34
C LEU A 367 14.04 -14.08 5.76
N HIS A 368 14.70 -14.91 4.98
CA HIS A 368 14.90 -16.33 5.30
C HIS A 368 15.69 -16.50 6.60
N ASP A 369 16.75 -15.71 6.82
CA ASP A 369 17.54 -15.73 8.05
C ASP A 369 16.68 -15.39 9.28
N MET A 370 15.71 -14.47 9.16
CA MET A 370 14.77 -14.16 10.25
C MET A 370 13.91 -15.35 10.65
N VAL A 371 13.62 -16.29 9.76
CA VAL A 371 12.83 -17.49 10.11
C VAL A 371 13.69 -18.71 10.47
N GLN A 372 15.00 -18.68 10.21
CA GLN A 372 15.93 -19.76 10.54
C GLN A 372 16.71 -19.53 11.85
N VAL A 373 17.20 -18.31 12.08
CA VAL A 373 18.28 -18.05 13.04
C VAL A 373 17.78 -17.86 14.47
N LYS A 374 16.50 -17.53 14.70
CA LYS A 374 15.97 -17.26 16.06
C LYS A 374 14.51 -17.68 16.24
N THR A 375 14.20 -18.29 17.38
CA THR A 375 12.83 -18.57 17.85
C THR A 375 12.06 -17.33 18.33
N THR A 376 12.71 -16.17 18.39
CA THR A 376 12.15 -14.93 18.97
C THR A 376 11.26 -14.15 18.01
N TYR A 377 11.43 -14.32 16.70
CA TYR A 377 10.58 -13.64 15.72
C TYR A 377 9.21 -14.31 15.63
N ARG A 378 8.21 -13.56 15.19
CA ARG A 378 6.83 -14.02 15.00
C ARG A 378 6.42 -13.84 13.56
N LEU A 379 7.24 -14.33 12.63
CA LEU A 379 7.12 -14.08 11.19
C LEU A 379 6.86 -15.38 10.42
N LYS A 380 5.85 -15.35 9.55
CA LYS A 380 5.53 -16.43 8.61
C LYS A 380 5.63 -15.91 7.20
N LEU A 381 6.53 -16.50 6.41
CA LEU A 381 6.81 -16.06 5.06
C LEU A 381 6.14 -16.96 4.04
N PHE A 382 5.38 -16.38 3.11
CA PHE A 382 4.86 -17.09 1.95
C PHE A 382 5.39 -16.42 0.69
N PHE A 383 6.07 -17.20 -0.15
CA PHE A 383 6.65 -16.72 -1.39
C PHE A 383 6.05 -17.46 -2.58
N THR A 384 5.91 -16.77 -3.70
CA THR A 384 5.75 -17.43 -5.00
C THR A 384 6.87 -17.05 -5.94
N SER A 385 7.29 -17.99 -6.78
CA SER A 385 8.34 -17.77 -7.78
C SER A 385 8.19 -18.72 -8.96
N ARG A 386 8.82 -18.41 -10.09
CA ARG A 386 9.19 -19.44 -11.08
C ARG A 386 10.37 -20.26 -10.58
N PRO A 387 10.57 -21.48 -11.12
CA PRO A 387 11.75 -22.30 -10.83
C PRO A 387 13.08 -21.62 -11.15
N THR A 388 13.09 -20.66 -12.09
CA THR A 388 14.28 -19.87 -12.48
C THR A 388 14.56 -18.68 -11.57
N GLY A 389 13.70 -18.41 -10.59
CA GLY A 389 13.88 -17.32 -9.65
C GLY A 389 14.96 -17.62 -8.60
N PRO A 390 15.04 -16.83 -7.52
CA PRO A 390 16.08 -16.97 -6.52
C PRO A 390 15.71 -18.10 -5.52
N VAL A 391 15.50 -19.30 -6.04
CA VAL A 391 14.95 -20.48 -5.35
C VAL A 391 15.99 -21.15 -4.45
N ASP A 392 17.27 -21.03 -4.81
CA ASP A 392 18.38 -21.72 -4.13
C ASP A 392 18.57 -21.32 -2.67
N MET A 393 18.08 -20.15 -2.27
CA MET A 393 18.15 -19.66 -0.88
C MET A 393 17.22 -20.42 0.08
N PHE A 394 16.24 -21.17 -0.42
CA PHE A 394 15.31 -21.93 0.41
C PHE A 394 15.73 -23.39 0.49
N ALA A 395 15.67 -24.01 1.66
CA ALA A 395 15.82 -25.46 1.76
C ALA A 395 14.78 -26.18 0.88
N THR A 396 15.15 -27.28 0.22
CA THR A 396 14.29 -28.06 -0.67
C THR A 396 12.97 -28.47 -0.02
N GLU A 397 13.00 -28.73 1.28
CA GLU A 397 11.84 -29.13 2.09
C GLU A 397 10.77 -28.03 2.24
N LEU A 398 11.14 -26.77 2.05
CA LEU A 398 10.24 -25.62 2.10
C LEU A 398 9.64 -25.27 0.73
N ARG A 399 10.10 -25.94 -0.34
CA ARG A 399 9.68 -25.69 -1.72
C ARG A 399 8.51 -26.60 -2.08
N ARG A 400 7.47 -26.04 -2.68
CA ARG A 400 6.35 -26.79 -3.24
C ARG A 400 6.00 -26.34 -4.66
N ASN A 401 5.71 -27.28 -5.55
CA ASN A 401 5.26 -27.01 -6.91
C ASN A 401 3.75 -26.79 -6.92
N LEU A 402 3.32 -25.66 -7.46
CA LEU A 402 1.93 -25.35 -7.75
C LEU A 402 1.46 -26.24 -8.90
N ARG A 403 0.69 -27.26 -8.57
CA ARG A 403 -0.02 -28.09 -9.53
C ARG A 403 -1.50 -28.02 -9.17
N PRO A 404 -2.29 -27.17 -9.86
CA PRO A 404 -3.71 -27.06 -9.59
C PRO A 404 -4.39 -28.44 -9.75
N PRO A 405 -5.25 -28.87 -8.81
CA PRO A 405 -5.99 -30.11 -8.95
C PRO A 405 -6.83 -30.13 -10.23
N GLN A 406 -6.99 -31.29 -10.86
CA GLN A 406 -7.77 -31.42 -12.09
C GLN A 406 -9.20 -30.90 -11.92
N LYS A 407 -9.80 -31.11 -10.73
CA LYS A 407 -11.11 -30.55 -10.36
C LYS A 407 -11.12 -29.02 -10.43
N ALA A 408 -10.09 -28.35 -9.91
CA ALA A 408 -9.99 -26.89 -9.95
C ALA A 408 -9.86 -26.37 -11.39
N ILE A 409 -9.08 -27.05 -12.23
CA ILE A 409 -8.94 -26.71 -13.66
C ILE A 409 -10.29 -26.85 -14.37
N LYS A 410 -10.99 -27.96 -14.11
CA LYS A 410 -12.33 -28.20 -14.67
C LYS A 410 -13.33 -27.12 -14.25
N THR A 411 -13.41 -26.81 -12.96
CA THR A 411 -14.29 -25.74 -12.45
C THR A 411 -13.97 -24.39 -13.08
N PHE A 412 -12.69 -24.06 -13.28
CA PHE A 412 -12.30 -22.85 -14.00
C PHE A 412 -12.79 -22.87 -15.45
N ILE A 413 -12.53 -23.95 -16.19
CA ILE A 413 -12.94 -24.08 -17.59
C ILE A 413 -14.45 -23.98 -17.72
N GLU A 414 -15.22 -24.70 -16.90
CA GLU A 414 -16.68 -24.66 -16.91
C GLU A 414 -17.20 -23.24 -16.66
N SER A 415 -16.64 -22.52 -15.69
CA SER A 415 -17.00 -21.12 -15.43
C SER A 415 -16.69 -20.21 -16.63
N GLN A 416 -15.53 -20.36 -17.26
CA GLN A 416 -15.17 -19.56 -18.43
C GLN A 416 -16.02 -19.90 -19.65
N VAL A 417 -16.34 -21.17 -19.88
CA VAL A 417 -17.21 -21.64 -20.97
C VAL A 417 -18.64 -21.19 -20.75
N GLU A 418 -19.11 -21.13 -19.51
CA GLU A 418 -20.45 -20.65 -19.19
C GLU A 418 -20.63 -19.18 -19.57
N SER A 419 -19.56 -18.39 -19.44
CA SER A 419 -19.52 -16.97 -19.85
C SER A 419 -19.48 -16.74 -21.36
N LEU A 420 -19.40 -17.79 -22.18
CA LEU A 420 -19.37 -17.64 -23.64
C LEU A 420 -20.71 -17.13 -24.19
N PRO A 421 -20.69 -16.33 -25.28
CA PRO A 421 -21.91 -15.87 -25.94
C PRO A 421 -22.85 -17.03 -26.32
N THR A 422 -24.15 -16.74 -26.41
CA THR A 422 -25.22 -17.73 -26.69
C THR A 422 -24.99 -18.54 -27.97
N LYS A 423 -24.28 -17.99 -28.97
CA LYS A 423 -23.87 -18.71 -30.19
C LYS A 423 -23.05 -19.98 -29.92
N PHE A 424 -22.42 -20.11 -28.75
CA PHE A 424 -21.65 -21.29 -28.34
C PHE A 424 -22.42 -22.30 -27.49
N LYS A 425 -23.71 -22.07 -27.19
CA LYS A 425 -24.52 -22.91 -26.27
C LYS A 425 -24.42 -24.40 -26.59
N ASN A 426 -24.43 -24.78 -27.86
CA ASN A 426 -24.43 -26.18 -28.29
C ASN A 426 -23.03 -26.83 -28.27
N PHE A 427 -21.97 -26.04 -28.09
CA PHE A 427 -20.57 -26.50 -28.13
C PHE A 427 -19.90 -26.47 -26.75
N LYS A 428 -20.59 -26.02 -25.69
CA LYS A 428 -20.02 -25.86 -24.34
C LYS A 428 -19.33 -27.13 -23.85
N ARG A 429 -19.98 -28.28 -23.95
CA ARG A 429 -19.42 -29.57 -23.52
C ARG A 429 -18.15 -29.94 -24.29
N GLU A 430 -18.19 -29.81 -25.61
CA GLU A 430 -17.05 -30.09 -26.49
C GLU A 430 -15.85 -29.18 -26.20
N ILE A 431 -16.11 -27.89 -25.93
CA ILE A 431 -15.08 -26.93 -25.53
C ILE A 431 -14.47 -27.34 -24.20
N VAL A 432 -15.28 -27.70 -23.20
CA VAL A 432 -14.79 -28.17 -21.89
C VAL A 432 -13.90 -29.41 -22.07
N ASP A 433 -14.37 -30.43 -22.79
CA ASP A 433 -13.65 -31.69 -22.99
C ASP A 433 -12.32 -31.45 -23.73
N SER A 434 -12.32 -30.59 -24.75
CA SER A 434 -11.11 -30.25 -25.51
C SER A 434 -10.11 -29.47 -24.66
N LEU A 435 -10.55 -28.43 -23.94
CA LEU A 435 -9.67 -27.65 -23.07
C LEU A 435 -9.06 -28.50 -21.95
N MET A 436 -9.85 -29.40 -21.36
CA MET A 436 -9.35 -30.35 -20.35
C MET A 436 -8.22 -31.24 -20.86
N LYS A 437 -8.24 -31.59 -22.16
CA LYS A 437 -7.23 -32.43 -22.81
C LYS A 437 -5.91 -31.68 -23.07
N PHE A 438 -5.98 -30.39 -23.39
CA PHE A 438 -4.82 -29.63 -23.89
C PHE A 438 -4.22 -28.62 -22.92
N ALA A 439 -4.99 -28.14 -21.93
CA ALA A 439 -4.58 -27.02 -21.09
C ALA A 439 -3.32 -27.27 -20.26
N GLY A 440 -2.98 -28.53 -19.93
CA GLY A 440 -1.78 -28.87 -19.17
C GLY A 440 -1.65 -28.16 -17.81
N GLY A 441 -2.77 -27.68 -17.23
CA GLY A 441 -2.77 -26.88 -16.00
C GLY A 441 -2.39 -25.41 -16.17
N THR A 442 -2.33 -24.89 -17.40
CA THR A 442 -1.98 -23.50 -17.69
C THR A 442 -3.24 -22.66 -17.92
N PHE A 443 -3.71 -21.97 -16.88
CA PHE A 443 -4.89 -21.10 -16.95
C PHE A 443 -4.78 -19.99 -18.00
N LEU A 444 -3.57 -19.46 -18.19
CA LEU A 444 -3.32 -18.45 -19.23
C LEU A 444 -3.57 -18.99 -20.64
N TRP A 445 -3.18 -20.23 -20.91
CA TRP A 445 -3.42 -20.89 -22.19
C TRP A 445 -4.93 -21.03 -22.43
N ILE A 446 -5.67 -21.50 -21.42
CA ILE A 446 -7.15 -21.61 -21.49
C ILE A 446 -7.78 -20.26 -21.82
N HIS A 447 -7.33 -19.20 -21.14
CA HIS A 447 -7.85 -17.85 -21.34
C HIS A 447 -7.64 -17.36 -22.79
N ILE A 448 -6.42 -17.54 -23.32
CA ILE A 448 -6.07 -17.16 -24.70
C ILE A 448 -6.90 -17.96 -25.72
N VAL A 449 -6.98 -19.28 -25.57
CA VAL A 449 -7.72 -20.16 -26.49
C VAL A 449 -9.20 -19.83 -26.50
N LEU A 450 -9.79 -19.58 -25.34
CA LEU A 450 -11.17 -19.12 -25.27
C LEU A 450 -11.36 -17.74 -25.92
N GLY A 451 -10.34 -16.88 -25.87
CA GLY A 451 -10.30 -15.64 -26.65
C GLY A 451 -10.40 -15.89 -28.15
N GLU A 452 -9.60 -16.82 -28.69
CA GLU A 452 -9.65 -17.20 -30.11
C GLU A 452 -10.98 -17.85 -30.49
N VAL A 453 -11.52 -18.73 -29.64
CA VAL A 453 -12.84 -19.34 -29.85
C VAL A 453 -13.93 -18.26 -29.92
N ARG A 454 -13.87 -17.22 -29.08
CA ARG A 454 -14.87 -16.13 -29.08
C ARG A 454 -14.93 -15.37 -30.41
N LYS A 455 -13.82 -15.29 -31.15
CA LYS A 455 -13.73 -14.62 -32.46
C LYS A 455 -14.54 -15.33 -33.55
N LEU A 456 -14.90 -16.60 -33.37
CA LEU A 456 -15.69 -17.35 -34.36
C LEU A 456 -17.09 -16.73 -34.53
N ARG A 457 -17.34 -16.12 -35.69
CA ARG A 457 -18.63 -15.44 -35.98
C ARG A 457 -19.79 -16.44 -36.11
N TYR A 458 -19.55 -17.54 -36.82
CA TYR A 458 -20.50 -18.63 -37.04
C TYR A 458 -19.89 -19.95 -36.58
N PRO A 459 -19.93 -20.26 -35.26
CA PRO A 459 -19.27 -21.45 -34.74
C PRO A 459 -19.95 -22.73 -35.23
N THR A 460 -19.15 -23.67 -35.69
CA THR A 460 -19.54 -25.06 -35.93
C THR A 460 -18.67 -25.97 -35.04
N SER A 461 -19.11 -27.18 -34.75
CA SER A 461 -18.33 -28.16 -33.97
C SER A 461 -16.94 -28.34 -34.57
N THR A 462 -16.85 -28.56 -35.89
CA THR A 462 -15.57 -28.69 -36.60
C THR A 462 -14.67 -27.46 -36.44
N LEU A 463 -15.21 -26.25 -36.53
CA LEU A 463 -14.41 -25.03 -36.42
C LEU A 463 -13.93 -24.76 -34.99
N VAL A 464 -14.78 -25.04 -34.00
CA VAL A 464 -14.44 -24.93 -32.58
C VAL A 464 -13.33 -25.92 -32.23
N GLN A 465 -13.50 -27.20 -32.57
CA GLN A 465 -12.47 -28.22 -32.39
C GLN A 465 -11.18 -27.87 -33.12
N ALA A 466 -11.26 -27.44 -34.40
CA ALA A 466 -10.08 -27.05 -35.16
C ALA A 466 -9.31 -25.91 -34.47
N THR A 467 -10.02 -24.88 -34.00
CA THR A 467 -9.41 -23.74 -33.29
C THR A 467 -8.64 -24.20 -32.04
N ILE A 468 -9.24 -25.07 -31.22
CA ILE A 468 -8.60 -25.58 -30.00
C ILE A 468 -7.44 -26.53 -30.33
N ASN A 469 -7.65 -27.46 -31.26
CA ASN A 469 -6.67 -28.51 -31.59
C ASN A 469 -5.43 -27.98 -32.33
N GLN A 470 -5.59 -26.91 -33.12
CA GLN A 470 -4.49 -26.28 -33.87
C GLN A 470 -3.70 -25.27 -33.01
N THR A 471 -4.23 -24.88 -31.84
CA THR A 471 -3.52 -23.99 -30.93
C THR A 471 -2.29 -24.73 -30.36
N PRO A 472 -1.07 -24.15 -30.46
CA PRO A 472 0.12 -24.72 -29.83
C PRO A 472 -0.07 -24.85 -28.31
N ARG A 473 0.41 -25.95 -27.73
CA ARG A 473 0.25 -26.23 -26.28
C ARG A 473 1.26 -25.44 -25.44
N GLU A 474 2.48 -25.30 -25.95
CA GLU A 474 3.54 -24.56 -25.28
C GLU A 474 3.33 -23.06 -25.43
N LEU A 475 3.44 -22.31 -24.32
CA LEU A 475 3.15 -20.87 -24.31
C LEU A 475 4.00 -20.08 -25.30
N ASN A 476 5.28 -20.43 -25.48
CA ASN A 476 6.17 -19.74 -26.39
C ASN A 476 5.77 -19.94 -27.86
N GLU A 477 5.39 -21.16 -28.23
CA GLU A 477 4.89 -21.47 -29.57
C GLU A 477 3.56 -20.77 -29.83
N LEU A 478 2.68 -20.74 -28.82
CA LEU A 478 1.41 -20.01 -28.86
C LEU A 478 1.65 -18.51 -29.08
N TYR A 479 2.57 -17.88 -28.33
CA TYR A 479 2.90 -16.47 -28.53
C TYR A 479 3.42 -16.20 -29.94
N MET A 480 4.31 -17.04 -30.44
CA MET A 480 4.84 -16.90 -31.80
C MET A 480 3.72 -16.98 -32.84
N ALA A 481 2.81 -17.95 -32.72
CA ALA A 481 1.67 -18.09 -33.62
C ALA A 481 0.72 -16.88 -33.58
N LEU A 482 0.42 -16.37 -32.38
CA LEU A 482 -0.42 -15.18 -32.20
C LEU A 482 0.23 -13.93 -32.79
N ILE A 483 1.53 -13.74 -32.56
CA ILE A 483 2.29 -12.60 -33.09
C ILE A 483 2.33 -12.66 -34.61
N GLN A 484 2.62 -13.82 -35.20
CA GLN A 484 2.61 -14.01 -36.66
C GLN A 484 1.24 -13.74 -37.27
N ALA A 485 0.16 -14.17 -36.60
CA ALA A 485 -1.21 -13.90 -37.04
C ALA A 485 -1.60 -12.42 -36.93
N ALA A 486 -1.10 -11.72 -35.90
CA ALA A 486 -1.38 -10.31 -35.64
C ALA A 486 -0.57 -9.35 -36.53
N PHE A 487 0.67 -9.70 -36.87
CA PHE A 487 1.61 -8.81 -37.55
C PHE A 487 1.37 -8.71 -39.07
N LYS A 488 0.19 -8.24 -39.45
CA LYS A 488 -0.19 -8.02 -40.86
C LYS A 488 0.19 -6.63 -41.37
N ASP A 489 0.25 -5.63 -40.50
CA ASP A 489 0.65 -4.27 -40.83
C ASP A 489 1.69 -3.71 -39.83
N ASP A 490 2.36 -2.62 -40.21
CA ASP A 490 3.41 -2.01 -39.38
C ASP A 490 2.85 -1.28 -38.15
N HIS A 491 1.56 -0.95 -38.11
CA HIS A 491 0.93 -0.33 -36.94
C HIS A 491 0.78 -1.36 -35.82
N ASP A 492 0.29 -2.56 -36.12
CA ASP A 492 0.10 -3.63 -35.12
C ASP A 492 1.45 -4.05 -34.50
N LYS A 493 2.50 -4.14 -35.33
CA LYS A 493 3.87 -4.38 -34.87
C LYS A 493 4.35 -3.27 -33.92
N ALA A 494 4.12 -2.01 -34.32
CA ALA A 494 4.46 -0.86 -33.50
C ALA A 494 3.72 -0.91 -32.16
N ILE A 495 2.41 -1.07 -32.16
CA ILE A 495 1.60 -1.09 -30.95
C ILE A 495 2.13 -2.14 -29.98
N LEU A 496 2.36 -3.38 -30.43
CA LEU A 496 2.89 -4.44 -29.55
C LEU A 496 4.29 -4.10 -29.01
N ALA A 497 5.18 -3.62 -29.88
CA ALA A 497 6.52 -3.19 -29.50
C ALA A 497 6.49 -2.08 -28.43
N TRP A 498 5.64 -1.07 -28.60
CA TRP A 498 5.59 0.08 -27.72
C TRP A 498 4.96 -0.30 -26.38
N VAL A 499 3.93 -1.15 -26.38
CA VAL A 499 3.36 -1.70 -25.14
C VAL A 499 4.37 -2.56 -24.37
N ALA A 500 5.25 -3.28 -25.07
CA ALA A 500 6.27 -4.13 -24.44
C ALA A 500 7.48 -3.34 -23.90
N TYR A 501 7.92 -2.31 -24.60
CA TYR A 501 9.18 -1.61 -24.31
C TYR A 501 9.02 -0.24 -23.68
N ALA A 502 7.80 0.30 -23.60
CA ALA A 502 7.56 1.55 -22.89
C ALA A 502 7.91 1.44 -21.39
N LYS A 503 8.40 2.55 -20.84
CA LYS A 503 8.83 2.63 -19.43
C LYS A 503 7.67 2.68 -18.45
N ARG A 504 6.50 3.09 -18.96
CA ARG A 504 5.20 3.00 -18.31
C ARG A 504 4.13 2.65 -19.36
N PRO A 505 2.97 2.11 -18.95
CA PRO A 505 1.85 1.87 -19.84
C PRO A 505 1.42 3.17 -20.54
N LEU A 506 1.23 3.08 -21.86
CA LEU A 506 0.78 4.16 -22.73
C LEU A 506 -0.75 4.15 -22.85
N SER A 507 -1.36 5.33 -23.01
CA SER A 507 -2.77 5.42 -23.40
C SER A 507 -2.97 5.20 -24.90
N LEU A 508 -4.23 5.02 -25.34
CA LEU A 508 -4.55 4.93 -26.76
C LEU A 508 -4.05 6.17 -27.52
N GLU A 509 -4.36 7.36 -27.02
CA GLU A 509 -3.93 8.62 -27.65
C GLU A 509 -2.39 8.79 -27.67
N GLU A 510 -1.71 8.35 -26.60
CA GLU A 510 -0.25 8.33 -26.58
C GLU A 510 0.31 7.40 -27.67
N LEU A 511 -0.31 6.23 -27.87
CA LEU A 511 0.05 5.26 -28.91
C LEU A 511 -0.26 5.74 -30.33
N GLU A 512 -1.38 6.42 -30.55
CA GLU A 512 -1.70 7.00 -31.87
C GLU A 512 -0.58 7.93 -32.34
N MET A 513 -0.15 8.83 -31.44
CA MET A 513 0.86 9.83 -31.74
C MET A 513 2.25 9.20 -31.89
N ALA A 514 2.61 8.35 -30.95
CA ALA A 514 3.75 7.44 -31.00
C ALA A 514 3.93 6.75 -32.36
N VAL A 515 2.90 6.01 -32.78
CA VAL A 515 2.90 5.24 -34.02
C VAL A 515 2.97 6.19 -35.22
N ALA A 516 2.25 7.32 -35.20
CA ALA A 516 2.32 8.33 -36.26
C ALA A 516 3.73 8.89 -36.45
N VAL A 517 4.36 9.36 -35.37
CA VAL A 517 5.75 9.91 -35.39
C VAL A 517 6.75 8.91 -35.99
N MET A 518 6.48 7.62 -35.82
CA MET A 518 7.34 6.55 -36.28
C MET A 518 7.03 6.11 -37.72
N VAL A 519 5.77 5.82 -38.04
CA VAL A 519 5.36 5.22 -39.31
C VAL A 519 5.31 6.25 -40.45
N THR A 520 4.93 7.49 -40.16
CA THR A 520 4.56 8.45 -41.20
C THR A 520 5.66 9.45 -41.57
N SER A 521 6.85 9.32 -40.97
CA SER A 521 8.00 10.24 -41.18
C SER A 521 7.69 11.71 -40.93
N ALA A 522 6.60 12.01 -40.21
CA ALA A 522 6.14 13.36 -39.95
C ALA A 522 7.21 14.21 -39.25
N ASN A 523 7.31 15.47 -39.66
CA ASN A 523 8.31 16.41 -39.15
C ASN A 523 7.74 17.56 -38.29
N SER A 524 6.41 17.58 -38.10
CA SER A 524 5.69 18.58 -37.32
C SER A 524 4.49 17.95 -36.61
N LEU A 525 4.06 18.57 -35.51
CA LEU A 525 2.87 18.14 -34.76
C LEU A 525 1.62 18.19 -35.64
N SER A 526 1.49 19.22 -36.45
CA SER A 526 0.35 19.36 -37.37
C SER A 526 0.26 18.19 -38.38
N GLU A 527 1.40 17.72 -38.87
CA GLU A 527 1.47 16.59 -39.81
C GLU A 527 1.16 15.27 -39.11
N CYS A 528 1.73 15.02 -37.92
CA CYS A 528 1.38 13.85 -37.10
C CYS A 528 -0.14 13.80 -36.82
N ASN A 529 -0.75 14.92 -36.47
CA ASN A 529 -2.19 14.97 -36.19
C ASN A 529 -3.06 14.68 -37.43
N ARG A 530 -2.58 15.00 -38.63
CA ARG A 530 -3.27 14.67 -39.89
C ARG A 530 -3.09 13.21 -40.30
N GLN A 531 -1.96 12.59 -39.95
CA GLN A 531 -1.58 11.26 -40.41
C GLN A 531 -1.78 10.16 -39.35
N LYS A 532 -2.06 10.52 -38.09
CA LYS A 532 -2.26 9.52 -37.03
C LYS A 532 -3.47 8.64 -37.34
N ALA A 533 -3.28 7.33 -37.20
CA ALA A 533 -4.39 6.40 -37.19
C ALA A 533 -5.21 6.59 -35.92
N SER A 534 -6.53 6.54 -36.04
CA SER A 534 -7.41 6.47 -34.87
C SER A 534 -7.30 5.06 -34.28
N LEU A 535 -6.96 4.96 -33.00
CA LEU A 535 -6.92 3.70 -32.27
C LEU A 535 -8.10 3.66 -31.29
N ASP A 536 -9.04 2.76 -31.55
CA ASP A 536 -10.13 2.48 -30.63
C ASP A 536 -9.96 1.12 -29.95
N SER A 537 -10.68 0.93 -28.85
CA SER A 537 -10.60 -0.29 -28.03
C SER A 537 -11.00 -1.54 -28.82
N ASP A 538 -12.00 -1.43 -29.69
CA ASP A 538 -12.56 -2.57 -30.41
C ASP A 538 -11.57 -3.08 -31.47
N SER A 539 -10.94 -2.16 -32.21
CA SER A 539 -9.88 -2.47 -33.17
C SER A 539 -8.69 -3.18 -32.51
N ILE A 540 -8.26 -2.72 -31.33
CA ILE A 540 -7.18 -3.36 -30.56
C ILE A 540 -7.62 -4.75 -30.08
N HIS A 541 -8.84 -4.90 -29.55
CA HIS A 541 -9.32 -6.19 -29.09
C HIS A 541 -9.50 -7.20 -30.23
N GLU A 542 -9.93 -6.74 -31.41
CA GLU A 542 -10.08 -7.59 -32.59
C GLU A 542 -8.74 -8.17 -33.06
N LYS A 543 -7.74 -7.30 -33.24
CA LYS A 543 -6.44 -7.69 -33.82
C LYS A 543 -5.43 -8.19 -32.80
N LEU A 544 -5.35 -7.52 -31.65
CA LEU A 544 -4.30 -7.70 -30.64
C LEU A 544 -4.84 -8.17 -29.28
N GLY A 545 -6.15 -8.43 -29.13
CA GLY A 545 -6.77 -8.79 -27.85
C GLY A 545 -6.28 -10.09 -27.22
N ALA A 546 -5.61 -10.96 -27.99
CA ALA A 546 -4.94 -12.16 -27.46
C ALA A 546 -3.54 -11.87 -26.88
N LEU A 547 -3.01 -10.67 -27.06
CA LEU A 547 -1.68 -10.23 -26.64
C LEU A 547 -1.73 -9.00 -25.73
N ILE A 548 -2.72 -8.14 -25.91
CA ILE A 548 -2.88 -6.84 -25.26
C ILE A 548 -4.25 -6.75 -24.59
N ASP A 549 -4.27 -6.17 -23.40
CA ASP A 549 -5.44 -5.83 -22.61
C ASP A 549 -5.50 -4.32 -22.35
N ILE A 550 -6.71 -3.76 -22.25
CA ILE A 550 -6.95 -2.33 -22.08
C ILE A 550 -7.63 -2.11 -20.72
N LEU A 551 -6.97 -1.34 -19.86
CA LEU A 551 -7.53 -0.99 -18.55
C LEU A 551 -7.34 0.51 -18.27
N ASN A 552 -8.45 1.18 -17.94
CA ASN A 552 -8.48 2.63 -17.67
C ASN A 552 -7.79 3.44 -18.79
N ASN A 553 -8.13 3.13 -20.05
CA ASN A 553 -7.55 3.73 -21.26
C ASN A 553 -6.01 3.59 -21.36
N LYS A 554 -5.42 2.56 -20.73
CA LYS A 554 -4.00 2.22 -20.86
C LYS A 554 -3.84 0.79 -21.34
N LEU A 555 -2.87 0.58 -22.21
CA LEU A 555 -2.62 -0.72 -22.83
C LEU A 555 -1.55 -1.48 -22.06
N TYR A 556 -1.75 -2.78 -21.94
CA TYR A 556 -0.86 -3.66 -21.23
C TYR A 556 -0.77 -5.01 -21.93
N LEU A 557 0.37 -5.69 -21.83
CA LEU A 557 0.42 -7.09 -22.20
C LEU A 557 -0.52 -7.92 -21.32
N ILE A 558 -1.10 -8.98 -21.89
CA ILE A 558 -2.02 -9.90 -21.19
C ILE A 558 -1.33 -10.58 -19.99
N HIS A 559 -0.02 -10.82 -20.05
CA HIS A 559 0.72 -11.51 -18.99
C HIS A 559 2.24 -11.28 -19.07
N GLN A 560 2.97 -11.50 -17.96
CA GLN A 560 4.43 -11.33 -17.90
C GLN A 560 5.21 -12.20 -18.87
N SER A 561 4.78 -13.46 -19.03
CA SER A 561 5.49 -14.40 -19.89
C SER A 561 5.54 -13.96 -21.33
N LEU A 562 4.56 -13.16 -21.78
CA LEU A 562 4.64 -12.55 -23.10
C LEU A 562 5.76 -11.50 -23.15
N LEU A 563 5.91 -10.66 -22.11
CA LEU A 563 7.02 -9.72 -22.03
C LEU A 563 8.38 -10.44 -22.00
N ASP A 564 8.49 -11.50 -21.19
CA ASP A 564 9.71 -12.31 -21.11
C ASP A 564 10.04 -12.96 -22.46
N PHE A 565 9.03 -13.48 -23.16
CA PHE A 565 9.17 -14.05 -24.48
C PHE A 565 9.66 -13.01 -25.50
N LEU A 566 9.02 -11.83 -25.54
CA LEU A 566 9.38 -10.74 -26.46
C LEU A 566 10.79 -10.18 -26.21
N LYS A 567 11.26 -10.19 -24.96
CA LYS A 567 12.61 -9.74 -24.57
C LYS A 567 13.68 -10.82 -24.68
N GLY A 568 13.30 -12.08 -24.46
CA GLY A 568 14.20 -13.24 -24.53
C GLY A 568 14.49 -13.69 -25.97
N GLN A 569 13.70 -13.23 -26.94
CA GLN A 569 13.89 -13.53 -28.36
C GLN A 569 13.99 -12.24 -29.19
N PRO A 570 15.11 -11.50 -29.11
CA PRO A 570 15.31 -10.28 -29.90
C PRO A 570 15.22 -10.53 -31.41
N GLU A 571 15.51 -11.76 -31.86
CA GLU A 571 15.39 -12.19 -33.25
C GLU A 571 13.98 -12.05 -33.84
N ILE A 572 12.93 -12.05 -33.01
CA ILE A 572 11.54 -11.75 -33.41
C ILE A 572 11.48 -10.38 -34.10
N TRP A 573 12.27 -9.43 -33.61
CA TRP A 573 12.32 -8.06 -34.13
C TRP A 573 13.40 -7.88 -35.20
N GLU A 574 14.50 -8.65 -35.14
CA GLU A 574 15.68 -8.46 -35.99
C GLU A 574 15.72 -9.31 -37.28
N LYS A 575 15.31 -10.58 -37.25
CA LYS A 575 15.56 -11.55 -38.34
C LYS A 575 14.31 -12.24 -38.91
N GLY A 576 13.19 -12.24 -38.19
CA GLY A 576 12.06 -13.14 -38.47
C GLY A 576 11.06 -12.74 -39.58
N GLY A 577 11.38 -11.87 -40.53
CA GLY A 577 10.39 -11.34 -41.50
C GLY A 577 9.31 -10.44 -40.87
N LEU A 578 9.37 -10.27 -39.56
CA LEU A 578 8.58 -9.38 -38.71
C LEU A 578 9.36 -8.12 -38.33
N ALA A 579 10.49 -7.88 -39.00
CA ALA A 579 11.16 -6.59 -38.99
C ALA A 579 10.12 -5.55 -39.42
N LEU A 580 9.49 -4.93 -38.44
CA LEU A 580 9.46 -3.50 -38.29
C LEU A 580 10.45 -2.89 -39.31
N LYS A 581 10.01 -1.97 -40.18
CA LYS A 581 10.81 -1.19 -41.17
C LYS A 581 12.13 -0.58 -40.64
N PHE A 582 12.44 -0.81 -39.37
CA PHE A 582 13.25 -0.03 -38.46
C PHE A 582 14.67 -0.56 -38.26
N GLN A 583 15.01 -1.79 -38.67
CA GLN A 583 16.39 -2.35 -38.60
C GLN A 583 17.07 -2.22 -37.21
N ARG A 584 16.31 -1.92 -36.15
CA ARG A 584 16.80 -1.61 -34.79
C ARG A 584 15.85 -2.18 -33.75
N HIS A 585 16.39 -2.34 -32.54
CA HIS A 585 15.63 -2.85 -31.39
C HIS A 585 14.48 -1.89 -30.99
N PRO A 586 13.28 -2.39 -30.66
CA PRO A 586 12.10 -1.58 -30.35
C PRO A 586 12.29 -0.50 -29.27
N ASN A 587 13.06 -0.81 -28.21
CA ASN A 587 13.35 0.16 -27.15
C ASN A 587 14.07 1.41 -27.69
N ILE A 588 14.98 1.24 -28.65
CA ILE A 588 15.74 2.34 -29.24
C ILE A 588 14.83 3.17 -30.15
N GLU A 589 14.01 2.51 -30.97
CA GLU A 589 13.07 3.19 -31.87
C GLU A 589 12.02 4.01 -31.13
N LEU A 590 11.53 3.53 -29.99
CA LEU A 590 10.67 4.31 -29.10
C LEU A 590 11.39 5.59 -28.59
N GLY A 591 12.65 5.48 -28.19
CA GLY A 591 13.48 6.63 -27.83
C GLY A 591 13.64 7.63 -28.98
N ARG A 592 13.89 7.13 -30.20
CA ARG A 592 13.99 7.95 -31.42
C ARG A 592 12.69 8.67 -31.70
N ALA A 593 11.55 8.00 -31.59
CA ALA A 593 10.25 8.63 -31.79
C ALA A 593 9.97 9.72 -30.74
N CYS A 594 10.36 9.51 -29.48
CA CYS A 594 10.30 10.58 -28.47
C CYS A 594 11.17 11.78 -28.87
N LEU A 595 12.41 11.55 -29.32
CA LEU A 595 13.31 12.61 -29.77
C LEU A 595 12.81 13.33 -31.02
N ASN A 596 12.22 12.62 -31.98
CA ASN A 596 11.60 13.19 -33.17
C ASN A 596 10.48 14.14 -32.79
N TYR A 597 9.57 13.65 -31.96
CA TYR A 597 8.45 14.43 -31.45
C TYR A 597 8.95 15.70 -30.74
N LEU A 598 9.88 15.56 -29.80
CA LEU A 598 10.46 16.69 -29.07
C LEU A 598 11.27 17.65 -29.96
N SER A 599 11.57 17.28 -31.21
CA SER A 599 12.27 18.12 -32.17
C SER A 599 11.33 18.89 -33.13
N PHE A 600 10.02 18.70 -33.05
CA PHE A 600 9.07 19.39 -33.93
C PHE A 600 9.05 20.91 -33.68
N ALA A 601 9.26 21.69 -34.74
CA ALA A 601 9.41 23.14 -34.63
C ALA A 601 8.15 23.83 -34.09
N ASP A 602 6.97 23.29 -34.42
CA ASP A 602 5.66 23.81 -34.02
C ASP A 602 5.26 23.52 -32.56
N LEU A 603 6.12 22.85 -31.78
CA LEU A 603 5.96 22.75 -30.32
C LEU A 603 6.23 24.07 -29.60
N THR A 604 7.06 24.95 -30.17
CA THR A 604 7.37 26.27 -29.57
C THR A 604 6.31 27.33 -29.81
N SER A 605 5.57 27.23 -30.92
CA SER A 605 4.57 28.22 -31.33
C SER A 605 3.27 28.16 -30.53
N ASN A 606 2.98 27.05 -29.85
CA ASN A 606 1.72 26.85 -29.12
C ASN A 606 1.78 27.22 -27.63
N ASP A 607 2.96 27.52 -27.05
CA ASP A 607 3.13 27.65 -25.60
C ASP A 607 3.32 29.10 -25.10
N GLN A 608 3.47 30.09 -26.00
CA GLN A 608 3.63 31.50 -25.59
C GLN A 608 2.31 32.25 -25.35
N SER A 609 1.15 31.68 -25.71
CA SER A 609 -0.16 32.34 -25.55
C SER A 609 -1.14 31.62 -24.62
N THR A 610 -0.80 30.46 -24.05
CA THR A 610 -1.68 29.71 -23.13
C THR A 610 -1.34 30.00 -21.67
N VAL A 611 -1.52 31.26 -21.28
CA VAL A 611 -2.04 31.55 -19.94
C VAL A 611 -3.35 30.78 -19.80
N TYR A 612 -3.46 29.91 -18.80
CA TYR A 612 -4.67 29.22 -18.33
C TYR A 612 -5.97 29.83 -18.89
N ARG A 613 -6.49 29.28 -20.00
CA ARG A 613 -7.87 29.53 -20.45
C ARG A 613 -8.67 28.24 -20.24
N PRO A 614 -9.65 28.23 -19.32
CA PRO A 614 -10.56 27.10 -19.18
C PRO A 614 -11.37 26.98 -20.47
N GLY A 615 -11.27 25.84 -21.19
CA GLY A 615 -12.14 25.54 -22.34
C GLY A 615 -11.45 25.14 -23.65
N PHE A 616 -10.12 25.12 -23.76
CA PHE A 616 -9.44 24.52 -24.93
C PHE A 616 -9.14 23.03 -24.68
N PRO A 617 -9.41 22.13 -25.65
CA PRO A 617 -9.10 20.71 -25.50
C PRO A 617 -7.61 20.51 -25.27
N PHE A 618 -7.30 19.70 -24.27
CA PHE A 618 -5.98 19.40 -23.74
C PHE A 618 -4.96 19.06 -24.85
N VAL A 619 -3.83 19.76 -24.84
CA VAL A 619 -2.71 19.57 -25.76
C VAL A 619 -2.01 18.23 -25.47
N SER A 620 -2.42 17.20 -26.21
CA SER A 620 -1.79 15.89 -26.48
C SER A 620 -1.18 15.15 -25.29
N LEU A 621 -1.51 13.88 -25.05
CA LEU A 621 -0.97 13.11 -23.90
C LEU A 621 0.49 12.61 -24.10
N PHE A 622 0.89 12.27 -25.33
CA PHE A 622 2.26 11.81 -25.64
C PHE A 622 3.43 12.70 -25.17
N PRO A 623 3.36 14.05 -25.16
CA PRO A 623 4.45 14.90 -24.66
C PRO A 623 4.86 14.58 -23.22
N HIS A 624 3.97 14.10 -22.35
CA HIS A 624 4.38 13.69 -21.00
C HIS A 624 5.29 12.47 -21.06
N TYR A 625 4.90 11.43 -21.80
CA TYR A 625 5.73 10.26 -21.98
C TYR A 625 7.08 10.61 -22.61
N ALA A 626 7.05 11.34 -23.74
CA ALA A 626 8.25 11.72 -24.46
C ALA A 626 9.18 12.56 -23.58
N SER A 627 8.66 13.52 -22.81
CA SER A 627 9.46 14.38 -21.93
C SER A 627 10.04 13.65 -20.72
N ASP A 628 9.30 12.68 -20.17
CA ASP A 628 9.69 11.94 -18.96
C ASP A 628 10.63 10.75 -19.23
N HIS A 629 10.61 10.17 -20.42
CA HIS A 629 11.22 8.86 -20.67
C HIS A 629 12.16 8.76 -21.87
N TRP A 630 12.30 9.79 -22.73
CA TRP A 630 13.16 9.70 -23.93
C TRP A 630 14.60 9.25 -23.60
N TYR A 631 15.16 9.73 -22.49
CA TYR A 631 16.53 9.41 -22.06
C TYR A 631 16.67 8.01 -21.43
N GLU A 632 15.58 7.40 -20.98
CA GLU A 632 15.57 6.04 -20.41
C GLU A 632 15.62 4.97 -21.50
N HIS A 633 15.34 5.35 -22.75
CA HIS A 633 15.39 4.48 -23.91
C HIS A 633 16.80 4.37 -24.54
N ILE A 634 17.71 5.28 -24.20
CA ILE A 634 19.11 5.28 -24.65
C ILE A 634 19.90 4.36 -23.72
N GLN A 635 20.56 3.33 -24.28
CA GLN A 635 21.22 2.29 -23.50
C GLN A 635 22.71 2.14 -23.85
N SER A 636 23.15 2.60 -25.02
CA SER A 636 24.53 2.51 -25.48
C SER A 636 25.06 3.84 -26.03
N ALA A 637 26.38 3.93 -26.21
CA ALA A 637 27.01 5.07 -26.88
C ALA A 637 26.62 5.16 -28.38
N GLU A 638 26.39 4.02 -29.02
CA GLU A 638 25.94 3.93 -30.41
C GLU A 638 24.56 4.60 -30.59
N ASP A 639 23.65 4.35 -29.65
CA ASP A 639 22.31 4.98 -29.64
C ASP A 639 22.39 6.52 -29.61
N VAL A 640 23.39 7.06 -28.91
CA VAL A 640 23.63 8.50 -28.79
C VAL A 640 24.15 9.05 -30.11
N MET A 641 25.15 8.38 -30.70
CA MET A 641 25.75 8.79 -31.97
C MET A 641 24.72 8.88 -33.09
N ASP A 642 23.84 7.88 -33.19
CA ASP A 642 22.74 7.77 -34.15
C ASP A 642 21.68 8.89 -34.04
N ASN A 643 21.66 9.61 -32.91
CA ASN A 643 20.68 10.63 -32.58
C ASN A 643 21.27 12.01 -32.24
N THR A 644 22.58 12.19 -32.40
CA THR A 644 23.33 13.38 -31.95
C THR A 644 22.69 14.71 -32.35
N LYS A 645 22.24 14.85 -33.60
CA LYS A 645 21.60 16.09 -34.10
C LYS A 645 20.29 16.41 -33.36
N LYS A 646 19.42 15.41 -33.18
CA LYS A 646 18.12 15.56 -32.48
C LYS A 646 18.32 15.76 -31.00
N LEU A 647 19.25 15.02 -30.39
CA LEU A 647 19.64 15.21 -28.99
C LEU A 647 20.14 16.63 -28.73
N LYS A 648 21.02 17.15 -29.59
CA LYS A 648 21.49 18.54 -29.49
C LYS A 648 20.32 19.53 -29.59
N TYR A 649 19.37 19.29 -30.49
CA TYR A 649 18.18 20.14 -30.63
C TYR A 649 17.26 20.08 -29.40
N VAL A 650 17.00 18.89 -28.84
CA VAL A 650 16.17 18.72 -27.63
C VAL A 650 16.84 19.33 -26.39
N LEU A 651 18.17 19.25 -26.28
CA LEU A 651 18.92 19.73 -25.11
C LEU A 651 19.33 21.21 -25.17
N LYS A 652 19.55 21.77 -26.37
CA LYS A 652 20.04 23.14 -26.58
C LYS A 652 19.14 24.01 -27.46
N GLY A 653 18.22 23.41 -28.20
CA GLY A 653 17.32 24.11 -29.12
C GLY A 653 16.13 24.77 -28.42
N PRO A 654 15.24 25.40 -29.20
CA PRO A 654 14.14 26.20 -28.67
C PRO A 654 13.09 25.35 -27.91
N ASN A 655 12.97 24.06 -28.25
CA ASN A 655 12.05 23.13 -27.59
C ASN A 655 12.52 22.66 -26.21
N LYS A 656 13.72 23.05 -25.76
CA LYS A 656 14.28 22.63 -24.47
C LYS A 656 13.34 22.94 -23.29
N LEU A 657 12.77 24.15 -23.27
CA LEU A 657 11.89 24.57 -22.18
C LEU A 657 10.56 23.80 -22.17
N PHE A 658 10.05 23.42 -23.34
CA PHE A 658 8.79 22.69 -23.47
C PHE A 658 8.82 21.38 -22.68
N TRP A 659 9.82 20.54 -22.93
CA TRP A 659 9.89 19.23 -22.28
C TRP A 659 10.32 19.34 -20.82
N LEU A 660 11.17 20.31 -20.45
CA LEU A 660 11.53 20.56 -19.05
C LEU A 660 10.32 20.98 -18.20
N ASN A 661 9.46 21.87 -18.73
CA ASN A 661 8.26 22.32 -18.01
C ASN A 661 7.24 21.19 -17.85
N ARG A 662 7.19 20.24 -18.78
CA ARG A 662 6.27 19.09 -18.72
C ARG A 662 6.83 17.88 -17.98
N ASN A 663 8.14 17.83 -17.73
CA ASN A 663 8.77 16.69 -17.06
C ASN A 663 8.41 16.68 -15.57
N LEU A 664 7.75 15.61 -15.12
CA LEU A 664 7.25 15.51 -13.75
C LEU A 664 8.39 15.39 -12.74
N ARG A 665 9.44 14.63 -13.07
CA ARG A 665 10.62 14.46 -12.19
C ARG A 665 11.37 15.78 -12.02
N TRP A 666 11.49 16.56 -13.08
CA TRP A 666 12.06 17.90 -13.06
C TRP A 666 11.29 18.80 -12.09
N ASN A 667 9.97 18.90 -12.25
CA ASN A 667 9.11 19.74 -11.41
C ASN A 667 9.12 19.30 -9.94
N GLN A 668 9.21 18.00 -9.66
CA GLN A 668 9.31 17.48 -8.28
C GLN A 668 10.66 17.80 -7.62
N ARG A 669 11.76 17.76 -8.36
CA ARG A 669 13.12 17.96 -7.84
C ARG A 669 13.52 19.43 -7.77
N VAL A 670 12.99 20.26 -8.66
CA VAL A 670 13.24 21.70 -8.71
C VAL A 670 12.07 22.42 -8.03
N SER A 671 12.18 22.68 -6.73
CA SER A 671 11.22 23.57 -6.05
C SER A 671 11.09 24.89 -6.83
N GLN A 672 9.85 25.35 -7.07
CA GLN A 672 9.51 26.45 -7.99
C GLN A 672 10.21 27.80 -7.74
N ARG A 673 11.06 27.94 -6.70
CA ARG A 673 11.72 29.20 -6.33
C ARG A 673 13.24 29.23 -6.50
N VAL A 674 13.94 28.09 -6.63
CA VAL A 674 15.41 28.07 -6.42
C VAL A 674 16.24 28.15 -7.71
N PHE A 675 15.78 27.59 -8.84
CA PHE A 675 16.56 27.58 -10.10
C PHE A 675 16.03 28.49 -11.21
N PHE A 676 14.80 29.01 -11.10
CA PHE A 676 14.19 29.84 -12.16
C PHE A 676 14.57 31.33 -12.10
N ARG A 677 15.34 31.79 -11.11
CA ARG A 677 15.96 33.13 -11.13
C ARG A 677 17.19 33.16 -12.05
N GLY A 678 16.95 33.25 -13.35
CA GLY A 678 17.87 33.88 -14.32
C GLY A 678 19.17 33.16 -14.70
N ARG A 679 19.51 31.99 -14.15
CA ARG A 679 20.65 31.20 -14.63
C ARG A 679 20.23 30.28 -15.78
N LYS A 680 20.91 30.36 -16.92
CA LYS A 680 20.78 29.38 -18.02
C LYS A 680 21.09 27.99 -17.46
N SER A 681 20.09 27.11 -17.34
CA SER A 681 20.31 25.74 -16.86
C SER A 681 21.23 24.99 -17.81
N SER A 682 22.47 24.74 -17.37
CA SER A 682 23.43 23.93 -18.13
C SER A 682 22.89 22.51 -18.32
N ILE A 683 23.28 21.84 -19.41
CA ILE A 683 22.86 20.43 -19.64
C ILE A 683 23.37 19.53 -18.51
N PHE A 684 24.56 19.83 -17.98
CA PHE A 684 25.12 19.11 -16.84
C PHE A 684 24.25 19.21 -15.60
N SER A 685 23.72 20.41 -15.30
CA SER A 685 22.75 20.58 -14.22
C SER A 685 21.47 19.80 -14.49
N ILE A 686 21.02 19.72 -15.75
CA ILE A 686 19.83 18.97 -16.13
C ILE A 686 20.04 17.46 -15.93
N SER A 687 21.19 16.92 -16.36
CA SER A 687 21.51 15.50 -16.21
C SER A 687 21.61 15.09 -14.75
N LEU A 688 22.19 15.93 -13.88
CA LEU A 688 22.25 15.66 -12.44
C LEU A 688 20.86 15.70 -11.79
N VAL A 689 20.07 16.72 -12.09
CA VAL A 689 18.73 16.86 -11.51
C VAL A 689 17.82 15.71 -11.95
N LEU A 690 17.91 15.27 -13.21
CA LEU A 690 17.09 14.18 -13.72
C LEU A 690 17.68 12.78 -13.49
N ASP A 691 18.89 12.69 -12.93
CA ASP A 691 19.61 11.43 -12.69
C ASP A 691 19.89 10.63 -13.97
N ILE A 692 20.34 11.34 -15.02
CA ILE A 692 20.68 10.74 -16.32
C ILE A 692 22.17 10.44 -16.34
N ASP A 693 22.57 9.31 -15.73
CA ASP A 693 23.98 8.93 -15.52
C ASP A 693 24.80 8.94 -16.82
N TRP A 694 24.31 8.31 -17.89
CA TRP A 694 25.02 8.26 -19.17
C TRP A 694 25.27 9.66 -19.76
N LEU A 695 24.31 10.58 -19.62
CA LEU A 695 24.44 11.94 -20.12
C LEU A 695 25.43 12.72 -19.27
N ALA A 696 25.41 12.54 -17.94
CA ALA A 696 26.39 13.15 -17.05
C ALA A 696 27.81 12.70 -17.40
N ARG A 697 28.03 11.40 -17.63
CA ARG A 697 29.33 10.85 -18.05
C ARG A 697 29.82 11.43 -19.37
N ILE A 698 28.97 11.48 -20.39
CA ILE A 698 29.33 12.08 -21.70
C ILE A 698 29.74 13.55 -21.56
N LEU A 699 29.06 14.29 -20.68
CA LEU A 699 29.37 15.70 -20.44
C LEU A 699 30.67 15.90 -19.65
N ILE A 700 31.02 14.98 -18.75
CA ILE A 700 32.28 15.01 -17.98
C ILE A 700 33.45 14.61 -18.87
N ASP A 701 33.32 13.48 -19.56
CA ASP A 701 34.42 12.86 -20.32
C ASP A 701 34.60 13.51 -21.70
N LYS A 702 33.67 14.39 -22.11
CA LYS A 702 33.62 15.04 -23.43
C LYS A 702 33.69 14.05 -24.60
N SER A 703 33.22 12.82 -24.38
CA SER A 703 33.29 11.73 -25.35
C SER A 703 32.53 12.02 -26.65
N ILE A 704 31.54 12.92 -26.61
CA ILE A 704 30.80 13.42 -27.77
C ILE A 704 30.85 14.96 -27.79
N PRO A 705 31.78 15.57 -28.55
CA PRO A 705 31.99 17.02 -28.62
C PRO A 705 30.73 17.83 -28.98
N GLU A 706 29.87 17.28 -29.84
CA GLU A 706 28.65 17.94 -30.33
C GLU A 706 27.61 18.18 -29.23
N ILE A 707 27.62 17.32 -28.21
CA ILE A 707 26.73 17.40 -27.03
C ILE A 707 27.40 18.18 -25.91
N SER A 708 28.71 18.00 -25.72
CA SER A 708 29.50 18.63 -24.64
C SER A 708 29.93 20.08 -24.89
N GLY A 709 29.86 20.60 -26.12
CA GLY A 709 30.36 21.93 -26.47
C GLY A 709 29.52 23.14 -26.03
N VAL A 710 30.18 24.05 -25.30
CA VAL A 710 29.80 25.38 -24.74
C VAL A 710 29.01 25.38 -23.44
#